data_AF-A0AAG5CMI4-F1
#
_entry.id   AF-A0AAG5CMI4-F1
#
_cell.length_a   1.000
_cell.length_b   1.000
_cell.length_c   1.000
_cell.angle_alpha   90.00
_cell.angle_beta   90.00
_cell.angle_gamma   90.00
#
_symmetry.space_group_name_H-M   'P 1'
#
loop_
_entity.id
_entity.type
_entity.pdbx_description
1 polymer ?
#
loop_
_entity_poly.entity_id
_entity_poly.type
_entity_poly.pdbx_seq_one_letter_code
_entity_poly.pdbx_strand_id
1 'polypeptide(L)'
;MERGNILPGRIKDEPLSDNSFIEDSQRQDVAEMGEPMQQDEGDSRFLRLSSEPTVADQAIPEHDENSFYNVNSNVRQTLYMRTGEINIVIEPKLANPVISASNLSIDRVMLNRVDVWHQVMIHHDSICSKQKILEMLFNNFPLDDIFPVAYRRHANVDFFLVRMCSQAVGKLFDDGLKLKSGQLELAISIRLGAAKFLNGQIFPRSTIAEAVQERCNNAQLYGMANVLNLDNFSTHPRLEELCINLGNRPQFESVCSAISQNMSDNQRINTLRLSNNGICHAKPLAALKNSPLISLDLSGNRLRHPSALRTLKDIPLVELYVKGNHLTDVPEYEEILRGFFPTLLKLDTAVTVKATPAEVHSDCEEEVEMSSPGVVLTEADLNTAAFKKYQITPHWHLVTVQHNGICGKQEILDALFHQLGKLSFFPCYYKTFSKRDEFLVRNCFDALLFLVQQQLKLPVPSANAVLRLNLAMNVAEAGENHVRPLRKLEDFVKKRFDQNCLNLCSMQEGLNEYKYVDFGAKSPRVLGYILEVAARKYSESCFILRLRNNDLQNCEALTNLSKFTKLVSLDLRFNSLSTISDLNGIPHNFIEEVFLDHNPICNTVSSGVEYTRKIKKYFHKLKRLDGRPLLFGKCFAFHQNFICTMEAHKFAESFVRHYFTLYDSFQRAELRELYHPMAQFSMTSSFDVDQSVPLDSHQQRQVAYTGHSRNLREFRGSLDLAMAALIVGNERIAYVLTTFPKTEFDFMSFRIDVPIFTPERVLITVHGRLMEESEALFGERCSLGFTRTFYIQPCGKGTGLFSDAIEYRIYNDMLHLCNLTFEGQNFLDSLCTEAKGKETTTEHNPSESDDRSDRENALIVFKELTQLNRQWCVRLLEDSSWNLMLALNMFLKLFESERIPKLAFVDSS
;
A
#
# COMPACT_ATOMS: atom_id res chain seq x y z
N MET A 1 39.48 17.13 34.53
CA MET A 1 40.87 16.71 34.27
C MET A 1 40.87 16.18 32.85
N GLU A 2 41.17 17.08 31.90
CA GLU A 2 42.42 17.11 31.12
C GLU A 2 42.36 16.14 29.93
N ARG A 3 42.81 16.44 28.72
CA ARG A 3 43.09 17.64 27.90
C ARG A 3 43.64 17.04 26.59
N GLY A 4 43.34 17.60 25.43
CA GLY A 4 43.95 17.14 24.17
C GLY A 4 43.43 17.83 22.92
N ASN A 5 43.70 19.12 22.80
CA ASN A 5 43.64 19.89 21.55
C ASN A 5 44.76 19.44 20.58
N ILE A 6 44.57 19.63 19.27
CA ILE A 6 45.40 20.47 18.37
C ILE A 6 44.72 20.61 16.99
N LEU A 7 44.55 21.87 16.59
CA LEU A 7 44.43 22.45 15.24
C LEU A 7 45.47 23.61 15.22
N PRO A 8 45.72 24.39 14.13
CA PRO A 8 45.43 24.26 12.70
C PRO A 8 46.64 24.62 11.79
N GLY A 9 46.48 24.59 10.46
CA GLY A 9 47.45 25.15 9.52
C GLY A 9 46.79 25.66 8.22
N ARG A 10 47.01 26.94 7.92
CA ARG A 10 46.51 27.76 6.80
C ARG A 10 47.75 28.37 6.12
N ILE A 11 47.76 28.58 4.80
CA ILE A 11 48.50 29.58 3.95
C ILE A 11 48.35 29.09 2.48
N LYS A 12 47.81 29.79 1.46
CA LYS A 12 47.96 31.13 0.83
C LYS A 12 49.00 31.22 -0.32
N ASP A 13 48.47 31.68 -1.47
CA ASP A 13 49.02 32.54 -2.54
C ASP A 13 50.11 32.00 -3.53
N GLU A 14 49.94 32.41 -4.81
CA GLU A 14 50.68 32.19 -6.09
C GLU A 14 52.19 32.60 -6.06
N PRO A 15 53.01 32.75 -7.15
CA PRO A 15 52.85 32.53 -8.62
C PRO A 15 54.11 31.90 -9.33
N LEU A 16 54.09 31.83 -10.68
CA LEU A 16 55.17 32.09 -11.67
C LEU A 16 55.33 31.08 -12.82
N SER A 17 55.84 31.66 -13.91
CA SER A 17 55.72 31.34 -15.33
C SER A 17 56.98 30.68 -15.93
N ASP A 18 56.91 30.50 -17.26
CA ASP A 18 57.99 30.39 -18.28
C ASP A 18 58.55 28.97 -18.56
N ASN A 19 58.90 28.56 -19.79
CA ASN A 19 58.77 29.08 -21.16
C ASN A 19 59.24 27.96 -22.13
N SER A 20 58.72 27.95 -23.38
CA SER A 20 59.47 27.76 -24.65
C SER A 20 58.49 27.50 -25.82
N PHE A 21 58.25 28.46 -26.74
CA PHE A 21 58.99 28.77 -28.00
C PHE A 21 58.64 27.76 -29.14
N ILE A 22 58.31 28.08 -30.41
CA ILE A 22 58.58 29.22 -31.34
C ILE A 22 57.59 29.14 -32.54
N GLU A 23 56.88 30.24 -32.88
CA GLU A 23 56.88 31.04 -34.15
C GLU A 23 56.04 30.48 -35.35
N ASP A 24 55.35 31.25 -36.21
CA ASP A 24 55.39 32.70 -36.46
C ASP A 24 54.17 33.25 -37.25
N SER A 25 53.81 34.52 -36.97
CA SER A 25 53.43 35.64 -37.89
C SER A 25 52.30 35.53 -38.95
N GLN A 26 51.47 36.54 -39.30
CA GLN A 26 51.33 37.98 -38.99
C GLN A 26 49.98 38.54 -39.56
N ARG A 27 49.37 39.50 -38.83
CA ARG A 27 48.68 40.80 -39.18
C ARG A 27 48.23 41.11 -40.64
N GLN A 28 47.26 41.98 -41.00
CA GLN A 28 46.49 43.09 -40.40
C GLN A 28 45.36 43.53 -41.38
N ASP A 29 44.37 44.28 -40.88
CA ASP A 29 43.29 45.01 -41.59
C ASP A 29 43.75 46.01 -42.67
N VAL A 30 42.93 46.26 -43.73
CA VAL A 30 42.67 47.59 -44.36
C VAL A 30 41.34 47.54 -45.19
N ALA A 31 40.63 48.67 -45.20
CA ALA A 31 39.35 48.98 -45.82
C ALA A 31 39.36 49.38 -47.32
N GLU A 32 38.14 49.42 -47.89
CA GLU A 32 37.59 50.40 -48.85
C GLU A 32 37.93 50.41 -50.38
N MET A 33 36.83 50.63 -51.13
CA MET A 33 36.67 51.36 -52.41
C MET A 33 36.87 50.65 -53.77
N GLY A 34 35.85 50.77 -54.63
CA GLY A 34 36.01 50.78 -56.10
C GLY A 34 34.92 50.07 -56.92
N GLU A 35 33.84 50.77 -57.26
CA GLU A 35 32.88 50.45 -58.34
C GLU A 35 33.54 50.46 -59.76
N PRO A 36 32.79 50.49 -60.89
CA PRO A 36 31.97 49.45 -61.53
C PRO A 36 32.41 49.25 -63.01
N MET A 37 31.82 48.31 -63.76
CA MET A 37 31.82 48.44 -65.23
C MET A 37 30.63 47.75 -65.91
N GLN A 38 30.12 48.47 -66.90
CA GLN A 38 28.86 48.36 -67.62
C GLN A 38 28.95 47.51 -68.91
N GLN A 39 27.75 47.13 -69.40
CA GLN A 39 27.27 47.09 -70.80
C GLN A 39 27.79 46.01 -71.79
N ASP A 40 26.88 45.22 -72.36
CA ASP A 40 26.21 45.45 -73.68
C ASP A 40 25.22 44.29 -73.95
N GLU A 41 23.92 44.51 -74.13
CA GLU A 41 23.17 44.84 -75.38
C GLU A 41 23.24 43.79 -76.52
N GLY A 42 22.05 43.37 -76.97
CA GLY A 42 21.84 42.39 -78.05
C GLY A 42 20.35 42.16 -78.36
N ASP A 43 19.83 43.06 -79.18
CA ASP A 43 18.44 43.39 -79.56
C ASP A 43 17.81 42.42 -80.61
N SER A 44 16.49 42.15 -80.56
CA SER A 44 15.64 41.97 -81.77
C SER A 44 14.12 41.78 -81.49
N ARG A 45 13.40 42.91 -81.50
CA ARG A 45 12.06 43.22 -82.08
C ARG A 45 11.11 42.10 -82.53
N PHE A 46 9.81 42.18 -82.15
CA PHE A 46 8.70 42.53 -83.07
C PHE A 46 7.35 42.82 -82.35
N LEU A 47 6.90 44.07 -82.54
CA LEU A 47 5.55 44.69 -82.59
C LEU A 47 4.29 44.07 -81.93
N ARG A 48 3.80 44.87 -80.96
CA ARG A 48 2.44 45.15 -80.44
C ARG A 48 1.20 44.71 -81.23
N LEU A 49 0.21 44.21 -80.48
CA LEU A 49 -1.21 44.54 -80.59
C LEU A 49 -1.76 44.83 -79.19
N SER A 50 -2.54 45.90 -79.09
CA SER A 50 -2.98 46.61 -77.88
C SER A 50 -4.41 46.23 -77.45
N SER A 51 -4.65 46.04 -76.14
CA SER A 51 -5.77 46.66 -75.41
C SER A 51 -5.79 46.32 -73.91
N GLU A 52 -5.74 47.39 -73.10
CA GLU A 52 -6.13 47.61 -71.68
C GLU A 52 -5.29 47.04 -70.50
N PRO A 53 -4.82 47.91 -69.57
CA PRO A 53 -4.11 47.50 -68.37
C PRO A 53 -5.05 47.29 -67.18
N THR A 54 -5.02 46.09 -66.60
CA THR A 54 -5.49 45.83 -65.24
C THR A 54 -4.50 46.36 -64.21
N VAL A 55 -5.07 46.86 -63.12
CA VAL A 55 -4.49 47.70 -62.08
C VAL A 55 -3.26 47.07 -61.41
N ALA A 56 -2.27 47.93 -61.20
CA ALA A 56 -0.95 47.70 -60.66
C ALA A 56 -0.91 47.05 -59.26
N ASP A 57 0.17 46.28 -59.05
CA ASP A 57 0.71 45.87 -57.76
C ASP A 57 0.76 47.05 -56.78
N GLN A 58 -0.10 47.03 -55.75
CA GLN A 58 0.09 47.84 -54.55
C GLN A 58 0.84 47.00 -53.54
N ALA A 59 2.03 47.45 -53.17
CA ALA A 59 2.80 46.92 -52.04
C ALA A 59 1.92 46.92 -50.77
N ILE A 60 1.91 45.79 -50.06
CA ILE A 60 1.26 45.64 -48.77
C ILE A 60 1.92 46.64 -47.81
N PRO A 61 1.17 47.54 -47.12
CA PRO A 61 1.75 48.47 -46.16
C PRO A 61 2.42 47.68 -45.03
N GLU A 62 3.70 47.91 -44.78
CA GLU A 62 4.37 47.38 -43.58
C GLU A 62 3.65 47.94 -42.34
N HIS A 63 3.09 47.03 -41.52
CA HIS A 63 2.52 47.40 -40.23
C HIS A 63 3.68 47.81 -39.31
N ASP A 64 3.74 49.09 -38.92
CA ASP A 64 4.66 49.57 -37.89
C ASP A 64 4.26 48.99 -36.53
N GLU A 65 4.82 47.83 -36.17
CA GLU A 65 4.58 47.11 -34.91
C GLU A 65 4.97 47.94 -33.66
N ASN A 66 5.73 49.02 -33.82
CA ASN A 66 6.11 49.92 -32.72
C ASN A 66 5.13 51.09 -32.52
N SER A 67 4.10 51.21 -33.36
CA SER A 67 3.09 52.26 -33.23
C SER A 67 2.11 51.99 -32.07
N PHE A 68 1.66 53.05 -31.40
CA PHE A 68 0.60 52.97 -30.38
C PHE A 68 -0.76 52.71 -31.03
N TYR A 69 -1.50 51.71 -30.53
CA TYR A 69 -2.87 51.45 -31.00
C TYR A 69 -3.86 52.36 -30.27
N ASN A 70 -4.58 53.20 -31.02
CA ASN A 70 -5.66 54.00 -30.47
C ASN A 70 -6.96 53.19 -30.45
N VAL A 71 -7.27 52.61 -29.29
CA VAL A 71 -8.50 51.83 -29.03
C VAL A 71 -9.78 52.61 -29.33
N ASN A 72 -9.77 53.94 -29.20
CA ASN A 72 -10.93 54.81 -29.46
C ASN A 72 -10.95 55.36 -30.91
N SER A 73 -10.05 54.91 -31.78
CA SER A 73 -10.04 55.33 -33.18
C SER A 73 -11.35 54.92 -33.89
N ASN A 74 -11.94 55.89 -34.58
CA ASN A 74 -13.11 55.68 -35.44
C ASN A 74 -12.75 55.57 -36.93
N VAL A 75 -11.46 55.42 -37.23
CA VAL A 75 -10.95 55.29 -38.59
C VAL A 75 -11.16 53.86 -39.08
N ARG A 76 -11.64 53.71 -40.30
CA ARG A 76 -11.75 52.41 -40.98
C ARG A 76 -10.35 51.81 -41.14
N GLN A 77 -10.17 50.57 -40.70
CA GLN A 77 -8.88 49.88 -40.73
C GLN A 77 -8.99 48.58 -41.55
N THR A 78 -8.15 48.42 -42.55
CA THR A 78 -8.05 47.17 -43.33
C THR A 78 -6.94 46.30 -42.76
N LEU A 79 -7.29 45.09 -42.33
CA LEU A 79 -6.33 44.06 -41.97
C LEU A 79 -5.97 43.26 -43.21
N TYR A 80 -4.74 43.44 -43.69
CA TYR A 80 -4.20 42.68 -44.80
C TYR A 80 -3.85 41.26 -44.34
N MET A 81 -4.39 40.26 -45.03
CA MET A 81 -4.13 38.84 -44.73
C MET A 81 -2.90 38.37 -45.50
N ARG A 82 -1.95 37.74 -44.81
CA ARG A 82 -0.69 37.26 -45.41
C ARG A 82 -0.81 35.89 -46.09
N THR A 83 -1.86 35.15 -45.79
CA THR A 83 -2.09 33.77 -46.24
C THR A 83 -2.98 33.66 -47.48
N GLY A 84 -3.36 34.79 -48.09
CA GLY A 84 -4.10 34.86 -49.37
C GLY A 84 -5.61 34.96 -49.26
N GLU A 85 -6.18 34.93 -48.06
CA GLU A 85 -7.60 35.17 -47.83
C GLU A 85 -7.99 36.64 -48.04
N ILE A 86 -9.29 36.90 -48.17
CA ILE A 86 -9.80 38.26 -48.31
C ILE A 86 -9.52 39.07 -47.03
N ASN A 87 -9.04 40.30 -47.21
CA ASN A 87 -8.77 41.26 -46.13
C ASN A 87 -10.00 41.50 -45.25
N ILE A 88 -9.77 41.68 -43.95
CA ILE A 88 -10.84 42.00 -42.99
C ILE A 88 -10.86 43.49 -42.76
N VAL A 89 -12.01 44.12 -43.01
CA VAL A 89 -12.19 45.56 -42.85
C VAL A 89 -12.90 45.83 -41.52
N ILE A 90 -12.18 46.41 -40.57
CA ILE A 90 -12.73 46.91 -39.32
C ILE A 90 -13.42 48.26 -39.58
N GLU A 91 -14.67 48.37 -39.18
CA GLU A 91 -15.52 49.56 -39.35
C GLU A 91 -16.02 50.05 -37.98
N PRO A 92 -15.19 50.75 -37.18
CA PRO A 92 -15.54 51.08 -35.79
C PRO A 92 -16.82 51.90 -35.64
N LYS A 93 -17.18 52.71 -36.65
CA LYS A 93 -18.42 53.51 -36.66
C LYS A 93 -19.70 52.69 -36.77
N LEU A 94 -19.62 51.48 -37.31
CA LEU A 94 -20.77 50.56 -37.46
C LEU A 94 -20.82 49.50 -36.35
N ALA A 95 -19.78 49.44 -35.53
CA ALA A 95 -19.65 48.51 -34.41
C ALA A 95 -20.26 49.08 -33.13
N ASN A 96 -20.47 48.22 -32.13
CA ASN A 96 -20.82 48.68 -30.80
C ASN A 96 -19.64 49.47 -30.19
N PRO A 97 -19.91 50.41 -29.25
CA PRO A 97 -18.86 51.09 -28.51
C PRO A 97 -17.89 50.10 -27.85
N VAL A 98 -16.64 50.52 -27.65
CA VAL A 98 -15.67 49.68 -26.95
C VAL A 98 -16.14 49.46 -25.51
N ILE A 99 -16.19 48.19 -25.11
CA ILE A 99 -16.58 47.75 -23.79
C ILE A 99 -15.32 47.40 -23.00
N SER A 100 -15.29 47.81 -21.74
CA SER A 100 -14.19 47.68 -20.79
C SER A 100 -14.74 47.36 -19.40
N ALA A 101 -13.87 47.13 -18.43
CA ALA A 101 -14.27 46.83 -17.05
C ALA A 101 -15.16 47.92 -16.40
N SER A 102 -15.12 49.17 -16.87
CA SER A 102 -15.96 50.26 -16.37
C SER A 102 -17.39 50.29 -16.93
N ASN A 103 -17.70 49.51 -17.98
CA ASN A 103 -19.00 49.53 -18.65
C ASN A 103 -19.44 48.15 -19.16
N LEU A 104 -19.59 47.16 -18.25
CA LEU A 104 -19.86 45.74 -18.54
C LEU A 104 -21.24 45.39 -19.18
N SER A 105 -21.84 46.26 -19.99
CA SER A 105 -23.08 45.95 -20.72
C SER A 105 -22.80 45.08 -21.94
N ILE A 106 -23.21 43.81 -21.89
CA ILE A 106 -23.04 42.86 -22.99
C ILE A 106 -24.26 42.84 -23.92
N ASP A 107 -24.06 43.10 -25.21
CA ASP A 107 -25.06 42.89 -26.25
C ASP A 107 -25.05 41.43 -26.71
N ARG A 108 -25.86 40.59 -26.06
CA ARG A 108 -25.95 39.15 -26.37
C ARG A 108 -26.48 38.87 -27.77
N VAL A 109 -27.26 39.78 -28.36
CA VAL A 109 -27.77 39.61 -29.73
C VAL A 109 -26.61 39.79 -30.70
N MET A 110 -25.85 40.88 -30.55
CA MET A 110 -24.68 41.14 -31.40
C MET A 110 -23.62 40.06 -31.24
N LEU A 111 -23.34 39.60 -30.01
CA LEU A 111 -22.34 38.56 -29.73
C LEU A 111 -22.66 37.20 -30.39
N ASN A 112 -23.95 36.86 -30.55
CA ASN A 112 -24.36 35.59 -31.14
C ASN A 112 -24.50 35.63 -32.67
N ARG A 113 -24.28 36.79 -33.30
CA ARG A 113 -24.31 36.90 -34.75
C ARG A 113 -23.14 36.14 -35.37
N VAL A 114 -23.48 35.24 -36.28
CA VAL A 114 -22.48 34.45 -37.02
C VAL A 114 -21.78 35.28 -38.10
N ASP A 115 -22.39 36.34 -38.61
CA ASP A 115 -21.93 37.09 -39.78
C ASP A 115 -21.01 38.29 -39.43
N VAL A 116 -20.47 38.33 -38.21
CA VAL A 116 -19.62 39.44 -37.74
C VAL A 116 -18.38 38.95 -37.01
N TRP A 117 -17.32 39.74 -37.06
CA TRP A 117 -16.13 39.60 -36.24
C TRP A 117 -16.22 40.51 -35.02
N HIS A 118 -15.81 40.01 -33.87
CA HIS A 118 -15.62 40.80 -32.65
C HIS A 118 -14.13 41.05 -32.47
N GLN A 119 -13.77 42.24 -32.02
CA GLN A 119 -12.37 42.60 -31.77
C GLN A 119 -12.10 42.55 -30.27
N VAL A 120 -11.08 41.79 -29.89
CA VAL A 120 -10.58 41.67 -28.51
C VAL A 120 -9.25 42.40 -28.43
N MET A 121 -9.12 43.31 -27.46
CA MET A 121 -7.96 44.18 -27.23
C MET A 121 -7.40 43.89 -25.85
N ILE A 122 -6.11 43.58 -25.76
CA ILE A 122 -5.43 43.20 -24.52
C ILE A 122 -4.44 44.29 -24.17
N HIS A 123 -4.69 44.97 -23.05
CA HIS A 123 -3.85 46.05 -22.54
C HIS A 123 -2.72 45.47 -21.70
N HIS A 124 -1.49 45.61 -22.18
CA HIS A 124 -0.31 45.04 -21.52
C HIS A 124 0.84 46.03 -21.33
N ASP A 125 0.78 47.23 -21.91
CA ASP A 125 1.76 48.31 -21.71
C ASP A 125 3.23 47.85 -21.86
N SER A 126 3.52 47.08 -22.92
CA SER A 126 4.83 46.45 -23.18
C SER A 126 5.35 45.44 -22.12
N ILE A 127 4.54 45.05 -21.13
CA ILE A 127 4.95 44.11 -20.06
C ILE A 127 4.92 42.65 -20.54
N CYS A 128 4.13 42.32 -21.57
CA CYS A 128 3.93 40.94 -22.02
C CYS A 128 4.31 40.70 -23.49
N SER A 129 4.91 39.53 -23.75
CA SER A 129 5.13 39.02 -25.11
C SER A 129 3.86 38.41 -25.69
N LYS A 130 3.74 38.36 -27.03
CA LYS A 130 2.62 37.70 -27.74
C LYS A 130 2.44 36.26 -27.27
N GLN A 131 3.54 35.52 -27.13
CA GLN A 131 3.51 34.13 -26.67
C GLN A 131 2.98 34.01 -25.24
N LYS A 132 3.34 34.95 -24.35
CA LYS A 132 2.79 34.99 -23.00
C LYS A 132 1.30 35.31 -23.00
N ILE A 133 0.86 36.29 -23.80
CA ILE A 133 -0.56 36.65 -23.93
C ILE A 133 -1.39 35.47 -24.44
N LEU A 134 -0.93 34.78 -25.49
CA LEU A 134 -1.61 33.59 -26.02
C LEU A 134 -1.61 32.45 -25.00
N GLU A 135 -0.52 32.22 -24.28
CA GLU A 135 -0.49 31.26 -23.17
C GLU A 135 -1.53 31.61 -22.10
N MET A 136 -1.61 32.88 -21.69
CA MET A 136 -2.63 33.34 -20.75
C MET A 136 -4.04 33.10 -21.30
N LEU A 137 -4.28 33.43 -22.58
CA LEU A 137 -5.57 33.26 -23.23
C LEU A 137 -6.01 31.80 -23.22
N PHE A 138 -5.20 30.89 -23.77
CA PHE A 138 -5.57 29.48 -23.88
C PHE A 138 -5.63 28.77 -22.52
N ASN A 139 -4.87 29.21 -21.51
CA ASN A 139 -4.96 28.67 -20.15
C ASN A 139 -6.25 29.11 -19.42
N ASN A 140 -6.79 30.30 -19.73
CA ASN A 140 -8.08 30.75 -19.16
C ASN A 140 -9.26 30.11 -19.90
N PHE A 141 -9.10 29.75 -21.17
CA PHE A 141 -10.13 29.13 -22.01
C PHE A 141 -9.70 27.78 -22.60
N PRO A 142 -9.36 26.77 -21.78
CA PRO A 142 -8.87 25.48 -22.28
C PRO A 142 -9.97 24.64 -22.95
N LEU A 143 -11.24 24.86 -22.60
CA LEU A 143 -12.39 24.05 -23.06
C LEU A 143 -13.36 24.82 -23.95
N ASP A 144 -13.20 26.13 -24.10
CA ASP A 144 -14.11 26.99 -24.86
C ASP A 144 -13.62 27.17 -26.31
N ASP A 145 -14.55 27.27 -27.25
CA ASP A 145 -14.25 27.59 -28.66
C ASP A 145 -13.65 29.01 -28.75
N ILE A 146 -12.34 29.10 -28.93
CA ILE A 146 -11.62 30.36 -29.15
C ILE A 146 -10.62 30.22 -30.29
N PHE A 147 -10.80 31.03 -31.34
CA PHE A 147 -9.95 31.04 -32.54
C PHE A 147 -9.52 32.48 -32.83
N PRO A 148 -8.43 32.97 -32.22
CA PRO A 148 -7.91 34.31 -32.47
C PRO A 148 -7.38 34.41 -33.90
N VAL A 149 -7.95 35.32 -34.68
CA VAL A 149 -7.64 35.57 -36.08
C VAL A 149 -7.01 36.95 -36.24
N ALA A 150 -6.07 37.09 -37.18
CA ALA A 150 -5.43 38.34 -37.53
C ALA A 150 -4.87 39.09 -36.32
N TYR A 151 -4.07 38.39 -35.51
CA TYR A 151 -3.42 38.98 -34.34
C TYR A 151 -2.46 40.08 -34.78
N ARG A 152 -2.57 41.26 -34.19
CA ARG A 152 -1.69 42.42 -34.44
C ARG A 152 -1.07 42.90 -33.14
N ARG A 153 0.22 43.18 -33.20
CA ARG A 153 1.04 43.60 -32.07
C ARG A 153 1.27 45.11 -32.10
N HIS A 154 1.14 45.75 -30.95
CA HIS A 154 1.46 47.17 -30.78
C HIS A 154 2.17 47.39 -29.43
N ALA A 155 2.69 48.60 -29.20
CA ALA A 155 3.48 48.92 -28.00
C ALA A 155 2.68 48.71 -26.69
N ASN A 156 1.42 49.12 -26.64
CA ASN A 156 0.61 49.11 -25.41
C ASN A 156 -0.56 48.11 -25.43
N VAL A 157 -1.11 47.82 -26.61
CA VAL A 157 -2.32 47.02 -26.77
C VAL A 157 -2.21 46.08 -27.96
N ASP A 158 -2.22 44.78 -27.71
CA ASP A 158 -2.37 43.79 -28.76
C ASP A 158 -3.86 43.57 -29.06
N PHE A 159 -4.22 43.27 -30.30
CA PHE A 159 -5.59 42.91 -30.62
C PHE A 159 -5.69 41.76 -31.63
N PHE A 160 -6.82 41.09 -31.60
CA PHE A 160 -7.18 40.05 -32.56
C PHE A 160 -8.69 40.03 -32.76
N LEU A 161 -9.13 39.29 -33.78
CA LEU A 161 -10.53 39.08 -34.10
C LEU A 161 -10.99 37.68 -33.70
N VAL A 162 -12.24 37.56 -33.27
CA VAL A 162 -12.91 36.28 -33.01
C VAL A 162 -14.29 36.27 -33.65
N ARG A 163 -14.74 35.09 -34.06
CA ARG A 163 -16.08 34.87 -34.62
C ARG A 163 -16.59 33.52 -34.16
N MET A 164 -17.90 33.45 -33.84
CA MET A 164 -18.54 32.24 -33.28
C MET A 164 -17.92 31.75 -31.96
N CYS A 165 -17.31 32.66 -31.18
CA CYS A 165 -16.70 32.37 -29.87
C CYS A 165 -17.56 32.90 -28.71
N SER A 166 -18.89 32.85 -28.82
CA SER A 166 -19.80 33.53 -27.88
C SER A 166 -19.67 33.03 -26.43
N GLN A 167 -19.32 31.76 -26.22
CA GLN A 167 -19.07 31.21 -24.89
C GLN A 167 -17.80 31.77 -24.25
N ALA A 168 -16.66 31.72 -24.97
CA ALA A 168 -15.38 32.25 -24.49
C ALA A 168 -15.48 33.77 -24.25
N VAL A 169 -16.08 34.51 -25.18
CA VAL A 169 -16.29 35.95 -25.04
C VAL A 169 -17.27 36.26 -23.91
N GLY A 170 -18.34 35.48 -23.75
CA GLY A 170 -19.28 35.63 -22.62
C GLY A 170 -18.59 35.47 -21.27
N LYS A 171 -17.75 34.44 -21.12
CA LYS A 171 -16.93 34.24 -19.91
C LYS A 171 -15.97 35.40 -19.65
N LEU A 172 -15.37 35.99 -20.70
CA LEU A 172 -14.57 37.20 -20.53
C LEU A 172 -15.37 38.34 -19.87
N PHE A 173 -16.65 38.51 -20.21
CA PHE A 173 -17.52 39.48 -19.53
C PHE A 173 -17.81 39.08 -18.09
N ASP A 174 -18.11 37.81 -17.84
CA ASP A 174 -18.38 37.29 -16.49
C ASP A 174 -17.18 37.46 -15.55
N ASP A 175 -15.96 37.35 -16.08
CA ASP A 175 -14.69 37.56 -15.37
C ASP A 175 -14.26 39.04 -15.27
N GLY A 176 -15.13 39.97 -15.69
CA GLY A 176 -14.90 41.41 -15.59
C GLY A 176 -13.86 41.95 -16.60
N LEU A 177 -13.75 41.30 -17.77
CA LEU A 177 -12.85 41.64 -18.87
C LEU A 177 -11.39 41.75 -18.44
N LYS A 178 -10.90 40.69 -17.78
CA LYS A 178 -9.53 40.58 -17.27
C LYS A 178 -8.94 39.23 -17.64
N LEU A 179 -7.67 39.20 -18.02
CA LEU A 179 -6.90 37.98 -18.24
C LEU A 179 -5.93 37.75 -17.09
N LYS A 180 -6.02 36.60 -16.42
CA LYS A 180 -5.22 36.32 -15.22
C LYS A 180 -4.19 35.23 -15.47
N SER A 181 -2.99 35.39 -14.90
CA SER A 181 -1.95 34.37 -14.88
C SER A 181 -1.07 34.53 -13.63
N GLY A 182 -1.36 33.73 -12.61
CA GLY A 182 -0.73 33.89 -11.29
C GLY A 182 -1.11 35.25 -10.69
N GLN A 183 -0.11 36.08 -10.38
CA GLN A 183 -0.31 37.44 -9.86
C GLN A 183 -0.49 38.50 -10.96
N LEU A 184 -0.22 38.15 -12.22
CA LEU A 184 -0.33 39.06 -13.35
C LEU A 184 -1.78 39.12 -13.84
N GLU A 185 -2.30 40.33 -14.01
CA GLU A 185 -3.64 40.60 -14.53
C GLU A 185 -3.55 41.64 -15.66
N LEU A 186 -4.09 41.29 -16.82
CA LEU A 186 -4.16 42.18 -17.99
C LEU A 186 -5.60 42.61 -18.21
N ALA A 187 -5.83 43.91 -18.42
CA ALA A 187 -7.16 44.42 -18.74
C ALA A 187 -7.50 44.09 -20.20
N ILE A 188 -8.77 43.77 -20.45
CA ILE A 188 -9.29 43.48 -21.78
C ILE A 188 -10.34 44.55 -22.14
N SER A 189 -10.38 44.92 -23.41
CA SER A 189 -11.51 45.65 -23.99
C SER A 189 -12.03 44.91 -25.23
N ILE A 190 -13.34 44.96 -25.44
CA ILE A 190 -14.00 44.23 -26.53
C ILE A 190 -14.87 45.19 -27.32
N ARG A 191 -14.76 45.13 -28.65
CA ARG A 191 -15.67 45.79 -29.58
C ARG A 191 -16.49 44.72 -30.29
N LEU A 192 -17.79 44.67 -29.99
CA LEU A 192 -18.70 43.73 -30.64
C LEU A 192 -19.07 44.23 -32.04
N GLY A 193 -19.02 43.35 -33.05
CA GLY A 193 -19.38 43.73 -34.41
C GLY A 193 -18.36 44.59 -35.14
N ALA A 194 -17.08 44.42 -34.83
CA ALA A 194 -15.99 45.22 -35.37
C ALA A 194 -15.87 45.15 -36.91
N ALA A 195 -16.23 44.01 -37.52
CA ALA A 195 -16.25 43.84 -38.97
C ALA A 195 -17.36 42.88 -39.42
N LYS A 196 -17.85 43.02 -40.65
CA LYS A 196 -18.76 42.04 -41.27
C LYS A 196 -17.95 40.89 -41.89
N PHE A 197 -18.40 39.66 -41.69
CA PHE A 197 -17.81 38.48 -42.33
C PHE A 197 -18.19 38.42 -43.81
N LEU A 198 -17.22 38.12 -44.67
CA LEU A 198 -17.40 37.93 -46.11
C LEU A 198 -16.94 36.53 -46.52
N ASN A 199 -17.58 35.97 -47.55
CA ASN A 199 -17.16 34.69 -48.11
C ASN A 199 -15.75 34.81 -48.71
N GLY A 200 -14.88 33.84 -48.44
CA GLY A 200 -13.45 33.87 -48.82
C GLY A 200 -12.53 34.49 -47.77
N GLN A 201 -13.07 34.95 -46.63
CA GLN A 201 -12.26 35.22 -45.43
C GLN A 201 -11.94 33.92 -44.68
N ILE A 202 -10.90 33.96 -43.86
CA ILE A 202 -10.40 32.81 -43.10
C ILE A 202 -11.50 32.13 -42.26
N PHE A 203 -11.54 30.81 -42.34
CA PHE A 203 -12.48 29.97 -41.60
C PHE A 203 -11.69 28.96 -40.75
N PRO A 204 -11.52 29.20 -39.43
CA PRO A 204 -10.49 28.53 -38.63
C PRO A 204 -10.44 27.00 -38.74
N ARG A 205 -11.59 26.32 -38.65
CA ARG A 205 -11.64 24.85 -38.74
C ARG A 205 -11.26 24.32 -40.14
N SER A 206 -11.62 25.05 -41.22
CA SER A 206 -11.21 24.70 -42.60
C SER A 206 -9.72 24.92 -42.77
N THR A 207 -9.20 26.06 -42.31
CA THR A 207 -7.76 26.39 -42.39
C THR A 207 -6.91 25.35 -41.66
N ILE A 208 -7.36 24.88 -40.49
CA ILE A 208 -6.71 23.76 -39.76
C ILE A 208 -6.74 22.48 -40.60
N ALA A 209 -7.90 22.10 -41.15
CA ALA A 209 -8.04 20.90 -41.95
C ALA A 209 -7.14 20.93 -43.20
N GLU A 210 -7.08 22.06 -43.90
CA GLU A 210 -6.22 22.30 -45.05
C GLU A 210 -4.73 22.20 -44.68
N ALA A 211 -4.32 22.76 -43.54
CA ALA A 211 -2.93 22.66 -43.06
C ALA A 211 -2.54 21.21 -42.70
N VAL A 212 -3.45 20.44 -42.09
CA VAL A 212 -3.24 19.00 -41.85
C VAL A 212 -3.15 18.23 -43.18
N GLN A 213 -4.05 18.53 -44.12
CA GLN A 213 -4.05 17.93 -45.45
C GLN A 213 -2.74 18.23 -46.20
N GLU A 214 -2.24 19.47 -46.13
CA GLU A 214 -0.97 19.85 -46.77
C GLU A 214 0.21 19.08 -46.18
N ARG A 215 0.28 18.93 -44.85
CA ARG A 215 1.29 18.10 -44.17
C ARG A 215 1.18 16.62 -44.58
N CYS A 216 -0.04 16.11 -44.72
CA CYS A 216 -0.30 14.75 -45.19
C CYS A 216 0.17 14.55 -46.64
N ASN A 217 -0.15 15.47 -47.54
CA ASN A 217 0.27 15.43 -48.93
C ASN A 217 1.80 15.53 -49.05
N ASN A 218 2.42 16.42 -48.27
CA ASN A 218 3.88 16.57 -48.23
C ASN A 218 4.58 15.31 -47.71
N ALA A 219 4.00 14.62 -46.73
CA ALA A 219 4.52 13.34 -46.25
C ALA A 219 4.50 12.26 -47.35
N GLN A 220 3.48 12.26 -48.22
CA GLN A 220 3.37 11.32 -49.34
C GLN A 220 4.36 11.63 -50.47
N LEU A 221 4.59 12.93 -50.76
CA LEU A 221 5.41 13.38 -51.88
C LEU A 221 6.91 13.45 -51.55
N TYR A 222 7.25 13.97 -50.37
CA TYR A 222 8.61 14.37 -50.01
C TYR A 222 9.11 13.73 -48.70
N GLY A 223 8.22 13.13 -47.92
CA GLY A 223 8.52 12.57 -46.60
C GLY A 223 8.46 11.05 -46.55
N MET A 224 8.40 10.52 -45.33
CA MET A 224 8.06 9.13 -45.10
C MET A 224 6.54 8.97 -45.19
N ALA A 225 6.06 8.26 -46.21
CA ALA A 225 4.62 8.14 -46.50
C ALA A 225 3.78 7.53 -45.36
N ASN A 226 4.42 6.89 -44.37
CA ASN A 226 3.78 6.33 -43.20
C ASN A 226 3.79 7.26 -41.96
N VAL A 227 4.44 8.43 -42.04
CA VAL A 227 4.61 9.39 -40.93
C VAL A 227 3.88 10.69 -41.23
N LEU A 228 2.84 11.00 -40.44
CA LEU A 228 2.23 12.33 -40.42
C LEU A 228 2.92 13.19 -39.37
N ASN A 229 3.74 14.14 -39.82
CA ASN A 229 4.45 15.06 -38.94
C ASN A 229 3.67 16.37 -38.75
N LEU A 230 3.19 16.59 -37.52
CA LEU A 230 2.53 17.82 -37.06
C LEU A 230 3.29 18.44 -35.87
N ASP A 231 4.60 18.24 -35.80
CA ASP A 231 5.46 18.89 -34.81
C ASP A 231 5.39 20.41 -34.97
N ASN A 232 5.30 21.14 -33.84
CA ASN A 232 5.19 22.61 -33.83
C ASN A 232 4.09 23.12 -34.79
N PHE A 233 2.92 22.49 -34.81
CA PHE A 233 1.87 22.73 -35.81
C PHE A 233 1.52 24.21 -35.97
N SER A 234 1.54 24.98 -34.87
CA SER A 234 1.28 26.43 -34.86
C SER A 234 2.19 27.26 -35.78
N THR A 235 3.34 26.75 -36.22
CA THR A 235 4.28 27.45 -37.12
C THR A 235 4.02 27.16 -38.60
N HIS A 236 2.95 26.43 -38.94
CA HIS A 236 2.61 26.16 -40.35
C HIS A 236 2.30 27.48 -41.08
N PRO A 237 2.84 27.72 -42.29
CA PRO A 237 2.62 28.98 -43.02
C PRO A 237 1.14 29.36 -43.20
N ARG A 238 0.29 28.41 -43.57
CA ARG A 238 -1.18 28.61 -43.63
C ARG A 238 -1.86 29.06 -42.34
N LEU A 239 -1.23 28.87 -41.19
CA LEU A 239 -1.79 29.25 -39.89
C LEU A 239 -1.29 30.62 -39.43
N GLU A 240 -0.52 31.35 -40.24
CA GLU A 240 0.08 32.63 -39.83
C GLU A 240 -0.96 33.66 -39.33
N GLU A 241 -2.15 33.70 -39.94
CA GLU A 241 -3.25 34.57 -39.53
C GLU A 241 -4.19 33.95 -38.48
N LEU A 242 -3.90 32.74 -37.98
CA LEU A 242 -4.71 32.00 -37.00
C LEU A 242 -3.86 31.52 -35.82
N CYS A 243 -4.12 32.03 -34.62
CA CYS A 243 -3.37 31.59 -33.43
C CYS A 243 -3.83 30.20 -32.98
N ILE A 244 -2.95 29.20 -33.09
CA ILE A 244 -3.21 27.81 -32.71
C ILE A 244 -2.40 27.41 -31.48
N ASN A 245 -3.04 26.69 -30.56
CA ASN A 245 -2.43 25.98 -29.44
C ASN A 245 -3.26 24.71 -29.15
N LEU A 246 -2.65 23.54 -29.27
CA LEU A 246 -3.37 22.26 -29.10
C LEU A 246 -3.62 21.91 -27.62
N GLY A 247 -3.25 22.79 -26.69
CA GLY A 247 -3.77 22.79 -25.31
C GLY A 247 -5.23 23.25 -25.22
N ASN A 248 -5.74 24.02 -26.18
CA ASN A 248 -7.16 24.33 -26.29
C ASN A 248 -7.90 23.15 -26.94
N ARG A 249 -8.87 22.57 -26.22
CA ARG A 249 -9.55 21.32 -26.61
C ARG A 249 -10.28 21.43 -27.95
N PRO A 250 -11.13 22.44 -28.24
CA PRO A 250 -11.79 22.54 -29.54
C PRO A 250 -10.84 22.69 -30.73
N GLN A 251 -9.73 23.40 -30.57
CA GLN A 251 -8.68 23.46 -31.60
C GLN A 251 -8.05 22.08 -31.82
N PHE A 252 -7.73 21.37 -30.74
CA PHE A 252 -7.14 20.03 -30.83
C PHE A 252 -8.12 18.98 -31.40
N GLU A 253 -9.41 19.06 -31.06
CA GLU A 253 -10.48 18.24 -31.66
C GLU A 253 -10.59 18.49 -33.16
N SER A 254 -10.49 19.75 -33.60
CA SER A 254 -10.48 20.11 -35.03
C SER A 254 -9.28 19.49 -35.76
N VAL A 255 -8.09 19.50 -35.14
CA VAL A 255 -6.89 18.82 -35.67
C VAL A 255 -7.10 17.30 -35.72
N CYS A 256 -7.58 16.69 -34.63
CA CYS A 256 -7.80 15.23 -34.57
C CYS A 256 -8.85 14.75 -35.58
N SER A 257 -9.90 15.55 -35.82
CA SER A 257 -10.90 15.28 -36.85
C SER A 257 -10.28 15.28 -38.25
N ALA A 258 -9.48 16.30 -38.56
CA ALA A 258 -8.76 16.39 -39.84
C ALA A 258 -7.75 15.26 -40.03
N ILE A 259 -7.03 14.84 -38.97
CA ILE A 259 -6.14 13.68 -38.98
C ILE A 259 -6.93 12.41 -39.28
N SER A 260 -8.05 12.18 -38.59
CA SER A 260 -8.88 10.99 -38.75
C SER A 260 -9.43 10.86 -40.17
N GLN A 261 -9.89 11.97 -40.76
CA GLN A 261 -10.31 12.02 -42.16
C GLN A 261 -9.16 11.67 -43.11
N ASN A 262 -7.99 12.29 -42.93
CA ASN A 262 -6.80 12.03 -43.77
C ASN A 262 -6.29 10.59 -43.66
N MET A 263 -6.31 9.99 -42.47
CA MET A 263 -5.91 8.60 -42.25
C MET A 263 -6.92 7.60 -42.82
N SER A 264 -8.20 7.97 -42.89
CA SER A 264 -9.23 7.18 -43.56
C SER A 264 -8.99 7.13 -45.07
N ASP A 265 -8.58 8.26 -45.65
CA ASP A 265 -8.25 8.37 -47.08
C ASP A 265 -6.88 7.76 -47.42
N ASN A 266 -5.93 7.74 -46.47
CA ASN A 266 -4.60 7.17 -46.63
C ASN A 266 -4.23 6.20 -45.50
N GLN A 267 -4.53 4.92 -45.72
CA GLN A 267 -4.24 3.83 -44.77
C GLN A 267 -2.74 3.52 -44.56
N ARG A 268 -1.81 4.19 -45.27
CA ARG A 268 -0.36 3.96 -45.07
C ARG A 268 0.19 4.66 -43.83
N ILE A 269 -0.49 5.70 -43.34
CA ILE A 269 -0.03 6.48 -42.20
C ILE A 269 -0.26 5.68 -40.91
N ASN A 270 0.82 5.21 -40.31
CA ASN A 270 0.80 4.46 -39.06
C ASN A 270 1.60 5.12 -37.93
N THR A 271 2.24 6.26 -38.22
CA THR A 271 3.04 7.04 -37.27
C THR A 271 2.54 8.48 -37.23
N LEU A 272 2.23 8.99 -36.04
CA LEU A 272 1.78 10.37 -35.83
C LEU A 272 2.75 11.10 -34.91
N ARG A 273 3.26 12.25 -35.36
CA ARG A 273 4.09 13.14 -34.53
C ARG A 273 3.34 14.42 -34.20
N LEU A 274 3.23 14.71 -32.91
CA LEU A 274 2.52 15.86 -32.34
C LEU A 274 3.40 16.57 -31.29
N SER A 275 4.72 16.56 -31.46
CA SER A 275 5.61 17.14 -30.46
C SER A 275 5.49 18.67 -30.40
N ASN A 276 5.73 19.24 -29.21
CA ASN A 276 5.81 20.68 -28.98
C ASN A 276 4.54 21.47 -29.38
N ASN A 277 3.36 20.91 -29.14
CA ASN A 277 2.08 21.53 -29.51
C ASN A 277 1.26 22.07 -28.32
N GLY A 278 1.79 21.97 -27.10
CA GLY A 278 1.12 22.43 -25.88
C GLY A 278 -0.02 21.52 -25.40
N ILE A 279 -0.13 20.30 -25.93
CA ILE A 279 -1.21 19.34 -25.60
C ILE A 279 -1.19 19.05 -24.09
N CYS A 280 -2.31 19.31 -23.41
CA CYS A 280 -2.48 19.02 -21.98
C CYS A 280 -3.56 17.98 -21.69
N HIS A 281 -4.32 17.55 -22.71
CA HIS A 281 -5.35 16.52 -22.63
C HIS A 281 -5.30 15.63 -23.88
N ALA A 282 -5.32 14.30 -23.72
CA ALA A 282 -5.21 13.38 -24.85
C ALA A 282 -6.55 12.79 -25.33
N LYS A 283 -7.67 13.08 -24.66
CA LYS A 283 -9.01 12.54 -25.01
C LYS A 283 -9.37 12.73 -26.49
N PRO A 284 -9.10 13.88 -27.15
CA PRO A 284 -9.42 14.05 -28.58
C PRO A 284 -8.75 13.02 -29.51
N LEU A 285 -7.59 12.46 -29.11
CA LEU A 285 -6.91 11.41 -29.89
C LEU A 285 -7.65 10.07 -29.88
N ALA A 286 -8.61 9.86 -28.97
CA ALA A 286 -9.42 8.64 -28.96
C ALA A 286 -10.26 8.49 -30.25
N ALA A 287 -10.50 9.59 -30.99
CA ALA A 287 -11.11 9.55 -32.32
C ALA A 287 -10.28 8.74 -33.34
N LEU A 288 -9.01 8.47 -33.05
CA LEU A 288 -8.10 7.68 -33.88
C LEU A 288 -8.11 6.18 -33.54
N LYS A 289 -9.01 5.71 -32.66
CA LYS A 289 -9.09 4.31 -32.22
C LYS A 289 -9.17 3.29 -33.36
N ASN A 290 -9.85 3.63 -34.44
CA ASN A 290 -10.04 2.74 -35.60
C ASN A 290 -9.01 2.97 -36.72
N SER A 291 -7.97 3.77 -36.47
CA SER A 291 -6.91 4.05 -37.44
C SER A 291 -5.77 3.01 -37.36
N PRO A 292 -4.92 2.87 -38.39
CA PRO A 292 -3.77 1.97 -38.37
C PRO A 292 -2.58 2.52 -37.54
N LEU A 293 -2.84 3.35 -36.53
CA LEU A 293 -1.83 4.03 -35.73
C LEU A 293 -1.08 3.05 -34.81
N ILE A 294 0.23 2.99 -34.98
CA ILE A 294 1.17 2.10 -34.27
C ILE A 294 2.20 2.90 -33.47
N SER A 295 2.58 4.09 -33.95
CA SER A 295 3.58 4.96 -33.30
C SER A 295 3.00 6.36 -33.04
N LEU A 296 3.12 6.84 -31.81
CA LEU A 296 2.61 8.16 -31.39
C LEU A 296 3.69 8.94 -30.64
N ASP A 297 4.06 10.11 -31.16
CA ASP A 297 4.99 11.03 -30.51
C ASP A 297 4.23 12.24 -29.94
N LEU A 298 4.21 12.31 -28.60
CA LEU A 298 3.64 13.40 -27.80
C LEU A 298 4.72 14.13 -27.00
N SER A 299 5.99 14.04 -27.39
CA SER A 299 7.10 14.68 -26.67
C SER A 299 6.98 16.22 -26.63
N GLY A 300 7.53 16.85 -25.59
CA GLY A 300 7.54 18.30 -25.42
C GLY A 300 6.15 18.94 -25.25
N ASN A 301 5.14 18.18 -24.83
CA ASN A 301 3.80 18.68 -24.55
C ASN A 301 3.61 18.96 -23.03
N ARG A 302 2.38 19.24 -22.60
CA ARG A 302 2.03 19.67 -21.24
C ARG A 302 1.18 18.64 -20.48
N LEU A 303 1.24 17.36 -20.86
CA LEU A 303 0.53 16.29 -20.16
C LEU A 303 1.09 16.12 -18.74
N ARG A 304 0.21 16.13 -17.74
CA ARG A 304 0.62 16.19 -16.33
C ARG A 304 0.77 14.83 -15.65
N HIS A 305 0.02 13.84 -16.09
CA HIS A 305 -0.04 12.55 -15.42
C HIS A 305 -0.30 11.43 -16.46
N PRO A 306 0.28 10.23 -16.32
CA PRO A 306 0.08 9.12 -17.24
C PRO A 306 -1.38 8.78 -17.53
N SER A 307 -2.26 8.94 -16.53
CA SER A 307 -3.69 8.65 -16.67
C SER A 307 -4.39 9.45 -17.79
N ALA A 308 -3.82 10.61 -18.18
CA ALA A 308 -4.33 11.38 -19.32
C ALA A 308 -4.32 10.59 -20.64
N LEU A 309 -3.47 9.55 -20.76
CA LEU A 309 -3.34 8.69 -21.93
C LEU A 309 -4.18 7.40 -21.83
N ARG A 310 -4.83 7.14 -20.69
CA ARG A 310 -5.63 5.91 -20.48
C ARG A 310 -6.75 5.74 -21.50
N THR A 311 -7.34 6.85 -21.97
CA THR A 311 -8.41 6.84 -22.99
C THR A 311 -7.92 6.28 -24.33
N LEU A 312 -6.61 6.22 -24.54
CA LEU A 312 -6.00 5.68 -25.75
C LEU A 312 -5.65 4.19 -25.64
N LYS A 313 -5.95 3.52 -24.51
CA LYS A 313 -5.59 2.10 -24.26
C LYS A 313 -6.05 1.13 -25.35
N ASP A 314 -7.11 1.48 -26.08
CA ASP A 314 -7.67 0.66 -27.15
C ASP A 314 -6.95 0.87 -28.50
N ILE A 315 -6.03 1.83 -28.59
CA ILE A 315 -5.15 2.04 -29.74
C ILE A 315 -3.97 1.07 -29.60
N PRO A 316 -3.68 0.21 -30.59
CA PRO A 316 -2.64 -0.82 -30.51
C PRO A 316 -1.23 -0.22 -30.72
N LEU A 317 -0.85 0.73 -29.86
CA LEU A 317 0.44 1.39 -29.93
C LEU A 317 1.58 0.41 -29.60
N VAL A 318 2.61 0.45 -30.43
CA VAL A 318 3.88 -0.28 -30.29
C VAL A 318 4.98 0.69 -29.87
N GLU A 319 4.92 1.95 -30.32
CA GLU A 319 5.84 3.01 -29.94
C GLU A 319 5.10 4.23 -29.38
N LEU A 320 5.57 4.76 -28.26
CA LEU A 320 5.03 5.95 -27.61
C LEU A 320 6.19 6.83 -27.12
N TYR A 321 6.16 8.11 -27.47
CA TYR A 321 7.14 9.10 -27.03
C TYR A 321 6.44 10.17 -26.19
N VAL A 322 6.88 10.38 -24.97
CA VAL A 322 6.27 11.28 -23.97
C VAL A 322 7.29 12.15 -23.24
N LYS A 323 8.59 12.03 -23.54
CA LYS A 323 9.65 12.88 -22.97
C LYS A 323 9.32 14.38 -23.06
N GLY A 324 9.68 15.13 -22.03
CA GLY A 324 9.44 16.57 -21.95
C GLY A 324 8.03 16.97 -21.54
N ASN A 325 7.17 16.00 -21.18
CA ASN A 325 5.90 16.26 -20.49
C ASN A 325 6.10 16.16 -18.97
N HIS A 326 5.30 16.88 -18.17
CA HIS A 326 5.33 16.76 -16.71
C HIS A 326 4.96 15.36 -16.20
N LEU A 327 4.27 14.53 -17.01
CA LEU A 327 3.96 13.15 -16.63
C LEU A 327 5.22 12.30 -16.38
N THR A 328 6.39 12.69 -16.92
CA THR A 328 7.63 11.93 -16.70
C THR A 328 8.20 12.16 -15.29
N ASP A 329 7.70 13.18 -14.56
CA ASP A 329 8.06 13.44 -13.17
C ASP A 329 7.26 12.57 -12.18
N VAL A 330 6.27 11.82 -12.68
CA VAL A 330 5.44 10.92 -11.87
C VAL A 330 6.26 9.65 -11.53
N PRO A 331 6.30 9.24 -10.26
CA PRO A 331 6.94 7.97 -9.89
C PRO A 331 6.35 6.80 -10.68
N GLU A 332 7.21 5.89 -11.16
CA GLU A 332 6.78 4.69 -11.89
C GLU A 332 5.94 4.99 -13.16
N TYR A 333 6.05 6.19 -13.75
CA TYR A 333 5.23 6.58 -14.91
C TYR A 333 5.33 5.57 -16.08
N GLU A 334 6.51 4.97 -16.28
CA GLU A 334 6.72 3.98 -17.34
C GLU A 334 5.90 2.71 -17.12
N GLU A 335 5.84 2.21 -15.88
CA GLU A 335 5.06 1.02 -15.53
C GLU A 335 3.57 1.29 -15.68
N ILE A 336 3.12 2.47 -15.26
CA ILE A 336 1.73 2.91 -15.42
C ILE A 336 1.34 2.97 -16.90
N LEU A 337 2.18 3.56 -17.75
CA LEU A 337 1.93 3.64 -19.19
C LEU A 337 1.95 2.26 -19.85
N ARG A 338 2.91 1.39 -19.51
CA ARG A 338 2.93 0.00 -20.00
C ARG A 338 1.70 -0.79 -19.55
N GLY A 339 1.13 -0.48 -18.38
CA GLY A 339 -0.15 -1.02 -17.94
C GLY A 339 -1.35 -0.60 -18.78
N PHE A 340 -1.31 0.57 -19.44
CA PHE A 340 -2.35 1.01 -20.39
C PHE A 340 -2.14 0.46 -21.79
N PHE A 341 -0.87 0.30 -22.21
CA PHE A 341 -0.48 -0.14 -23.54
C PHE A 341 0.35 -1.43 -23.43
N PRO A 342 -0.27 -2.60 -23.22
CA PRO A 342 0.46 -3.85 -23.04
C PRO A 342 1.22 -4.29 -24.30
N THR A 343 0.88 -3.75 -25.48
CA THR A 343 1.56 -3.99 -26.77
C THR A 343 2.81 -3.12 -26.97
N LEU A 344 3.12 -2.22 -26.04
CA LEU A 344 4.16 -1.22 -26.19
C LEU A 344 5.58 -1.83 -26.12
N LEU A 345 6.27 -1.86 -27.26
CA LEU A 345 7.66 -2.32 -27.35
C LEU A 345 8.66 -1.22 -27.06
N LYS A 346 8.32 0.04 -27.35
CA LYS A 346 9.20 1.19 -27.16
C LYS A 346 8.47 2.33 -26.47
N LEU A 347 8.99 2.73 -25.32
CA LEU A 347 8.57 3.94 -24.59
C LEU A 347 9.76 4.89 -24.54
N ASP A 348 9.68 5.99 -25.28
CA ASP A 348 10.81 6.92 -25.48
C ASP A 348 12.09 6.20 -25.97
N THR A 349 13.11 6.11 -25.10
CA THR A 349 14.38 5.41 -25.36
C THR A 349 14.41 4.00 -24.75
N ALA A 350 13.44 3.64 -23.92
CA ALA A 350 13.36 2.34 -23.27
C ALA A 350 12.71 1.31 -24.20
N VAL A 351 13.42 0.21 -24.45
CA VAL A 351 12.93 -0.92 -25.25
C VAL A 351 12.55 -2.07 -24.33
N THR A 352 11.32 -2.55 -24.45
CA THR A 352 10.79 -3.66 -23.64
C THR A 352 11.06 -4.99 -24.35
N VAL A 353 11.79 -5.90 -23.71
CA VAL A 353 11.96 -7.29 -24.22
C VAL A 353 10.76 -8.11 -23.73
N LYS A 354 9.77 -8.32 -24.62
CA LYS A 354 8.53 -9.12 -24.49
C LYS A 354 8.11 -9.54 -23.06
N ALA A 355 6.98 -8.99 -22.60
CA ALA A 355 6.10 -9.64 -21.62
C ALA A 355 4.75 -9.95 -22.28
N THR A 356 4.16 -11.10 -21.93
CA THR A 356 2.86 -11.59 -22.39
C THR A 356 1.73 -10.59 -22.09
N PRO A 357 0.76 -10.38 -23.01
CA PRO A 357 -0.34 -9.45 -22.78
C PRO A 357 -1.24 -9.97 -21.64
N ALA A 358 -1.40 -9.19 -20.57
CA ALA A 358 -2.49 -9.39 -19.63
C ALA A 358 -3.80 -8.93 -20.28
N GLU A 359 -4.86 -9.74 -20.18
CA GLU A 359 -6.18 -9.41 -20.72
C GLU A 359 -6.69 -8.09 -20.12
N VAL A 360 -6.89 -7.10 -21.00
CA VAL A 360 -7.50 -5.81 -20.64
C VAL A 360 -9.01 -6.04 -20.54
N HIS A 361 -9.51 -6.31 -19.34
CA HIS A 361 -10.94 -6.25 -19.08
C HIS A 361 -11.44 -4.81 -19.28
N SER A 362 -12.39 -4.66 -20.21
CA SER A 362 -13.11 -3.43 -20.50
C SER A 362 -14.00 -3.02 -19.32
N ASP A 363 -13.45 -2.26 -18.38
CA ASP A 363 -14.28 -1.55 -17.41
C ASP A 363 -15.04 -0.42 -18.13
N CYS A 364 -16.38 -0.44 -18.04
CA CYS A 364 -17.28 0.60 -18.56
C CYS A 364 -17.20 1.94 -17.80
N GLU A 365 -16.34 2.04 -16.78
CA GLU A 365 -16.18 3.24 -15.94
C GLU A 365 -15.11 4.17 -16.51
N GLU A 366 -15.47 5.44 -16.66
CA GLU A 366 -14.62 6.48 -17.25
C GLU A 366 -13.90 7.32 -16.18
N GLU A 367 -12.74 7.87 -16.55
CA GLU A 367 -12.01 8.84 -15.73
C GLU A 367 -12.73 10.18 -15.74
N VAL A 368 -12.72 10.89 -14.60
CA VAL A 368 -13.39 12.19 -14.49
C VAL A 368 -12.56 13.26 -15.18
N GLU A 369 -13.16 13.94 -16.15
CA GLU A 369 -12.60 15.14 -16.76
C GLU A 369 -12.94 16.37 -15.93
N MET A 370 -11.90 17.10 -15.51
CA MET A 370 -12.07 18.39 -14.84
C MET A 370 -12.57 19.42 -15.85
N SER A 371 -13.86 19.78 -15.75
CA SER A 371 -14.50 20.78 -16.61
C SER A 371 -14.23 22.21 -16.17
N SER A 372 -13.73 22.40 -14.95
CA SER A 372 -13.31 23.70 -14.43
C SER A 372 -12.12 23.55 -13.47
N PRO A 373 -11.35 24.64 -13.23
CA PRO A 373 -10.33 24.65 -12.17
C PRO A 373 -10.93 24.53 -10.76
N GLY A 374 -12.26 24.64 -10.62
CA GLY A 374 -12.97 24.67 -9.34
C GLY A 374 -12.76 25.97 -8.57
N VAL A 375 -13.55 26.14 -7.50
CA VAL A 375 -13.36 27.23 -6.53
C VAL A 375 -12.35 26.77 -5.49
N VAL A 376 -11.12 27.28 -5.59
CA VAL A 376 -10.07 27.03 -4.59
C VAL A 376 -10.43 27.76 -3.31
N LEU A 377 -10.46 27.05 -2.18
CA LEU A 377 -10.78 27.67 -0.90
C LEU A 377 -9.66 28.63 -0.47
N THR A 378 -10.05 29.87 -0.16
CA THR A 378 -9.16 30.88 0.44
C THR A 378 -9.22 30.84 1.96
N GLU A 379 -8.35 31.57 2.66
CA GLU A 379 -8.42 31.68 4.13
C GLU A 379 -9.79 32.19 4.62
N ALA A 380 -10.45 33.06 3.82
CA ALA A 380 -11.79 33.54 4.13
C ALA A 380 -12.87 32.43 4.03
N ASP A 381 -12.67 31.42 3.18
CA ASP A 381 -13.58 30.29 3.00
C ASP A 381 -13.39 29.19 4.06
N LEU A 382 -12.33 29.24 4.88
CA LEU A 382 -12.05 28.26 5.94
C LEU A 382 -12.97 28.37 7.17
N ASN A 383 -14.09 29.09 7.05
CA ASN A 383 -15.10 29.18 8.10
C ASN A 383 -16.35 28.34 7.76
N THR A 384 -16.96 27.76 8.78
CA THR A 384 -18.10 26.85 8.68
C THR A 384 -19.31 27.46 7.96
N ALA A 385 -19.56 28.78 8.10
CA ALA A 385 -20.72 29.43 7.51
C ALA A 385 -20.57 29.60 5.99
N ALA A 386 -19.40 30.06 5.53
CA ALA A 386 -19.09 30.20 4.11
C ALA A 386 -19.05 28.85 3.39
N PHE A 387 -18.62 27.78 4.07
CA PHE A 387 -18.50 26.45 3.47
C PHE A 387 -19.85 25.77 3.21
N LYS A 388 -20.93 26.14 3.92
CA LYS A 388 -22.27 25.55 3.75
C LYS A 388 -22.83 25.64 2.33
N LYS A 389 -22.35 26.58 1.50
CA LYS A 389 -22.73 26.69 0.08
C LYS A 389 -22.45 25.42 -0.74
N TYR A 390 -21.56 24.54 -0.26
CA TYR A 390 -21.22 23.27 -0.91
C TYR A 390 -21.94 22.04 -0.34
N GLN A 391 -22.91 22.21 0.56
CA GLN A 391 -23.58 21.08 1.23
C GLN A 391 -24.31 20.15 0.27
N ILE A 392 -24.95 20.71 -0.77
CA ILE A 392 -25.68 19.96 -1.78
C ILE A 392 -25.12 20.34 -3.14
N THR A 393 -24.33 19.44 -3.72
CA THR A 393 -23.72 19.64 -5.03
C THR A 393 -23.60 18.31 -5.77
N PRO A 394 -23.95 18.25 -7.06
CA PRO A 394 -23.75 17.03 -7.86
C PRO A 394 -22.30 16.83 -8.30
N HIS A 395 -21.39 17.73 -7.92
CA HIS A 395 -20.04 17.80 -8.47
C HIS A 395 -19.02 16.97 -7.69
N TRP A 396 -17.91 16.67 -8.37
CA TRP A 396 -16.66 16.24 -7.78
C TRP A 396 -15.87 17.42 -7.21
N HIS A 397 -15.12 17.15 -6.14
CA HIS A 397 -14.18 18.08 -5.52
C HIS A 397 -12.78 17.49 -5.59
N LEU A 398 -11.79 18.34 -5.84
CA LEU A 398 -10.38 17.93 -5.86
C LEU A 398 -9.75 18.20 -4.50
N VAL A 399 -9.13 17.17 -3.94
CA VAL A 399 -8.27 17.25 -2.77
C VAL A 399 -6.82 17.11 -3.25
N THR A 400 -5.97 18.05 -2.88
CA THR A 400 -4.54 17.97 -3.12
C THR A 400 -3.80 17.90 -1.79
N VAL A 401 -2.96 16.89 -1.61
CA VAL A 401 -2.14 16.68 -0.41
C VAL A 401 -0.70 17.09 -0.73
N GLN A 402 -0.16 18.10 -0.04
CA GLN A 402 1.23 18.51 -0.20
C GLN A 402 2.13 17.73 0.79
N HIS A 403 2.97 16.83 0.26
CA HIS A 403 3.89 16.00 1.07
C HIS A 403 5.37 16.21 0.74
N ASN A 404 5.73 16.87 -0.37
CA ASN A 404 7.12 17.13 -0.77
C ASN A 404 8.02 15.88 -0.78
N GLY A 405 7.44 14.70 -1.04
CA GLY A 405 8.15 13.42 -1.10
C GLY A 405 8.38 12.73 0.25
N ILE A 406 7.87 13.26 1.37
CA ILE A 406 8.09 12.66 2.70
C ILE A 406 7.13 11.51 3.04
N CYS A 407 5.99 11.43 2.37
CA CYS A 407 4.99 10.40 2.56
C CYS A 407 4.62 9.74 1.22
N GLY A 408 4.25 8.47 1.27
CA GLY A 408 3.65 7.74 0.15
C GLY A 408 2.11 7.68 0.21
N LYS A 409 1.49 7.19 -0.87
CA LYS A 409 0.02 7.06 -1.00
C LYS A 409 -0.64 6.36 0.20
N GLN A 410 -0.10 5.23 0.64
CA GLN A 410 -0.71 4.44 1.71
C GLN A 410 -0.72 5.18 3.05
N GLU A 411 0.36 5.87 3.39
CA GLU A 411 0.47 6.65 4.64
C GLU A 411 -0.51 7.82 4.65
N ILE A 412 -0.70 8.47 3.51
CA ILE A 412 -1.67 9.55 3.33
C ILE A 412 -3.10 9.03 3.51
N LEU A 413 -3.43 7.89 2.90
CA LEU A 413 -4.75 7.27 3.02
C LEU A 413 -5.01 6.81 4.46
N ASP A 414 -4.05 6.16 5.11
CA ASP A 414 -4.18 5.71 6.50
C ASP A 414 -4.40 6.90 7.45
N ALA A 415 -3.65 8.00 7.27
CA ALA A 415 -3.82 9.23 8.04
C ALA A 415 -5.21 9.85 7.83
N LEU A 416 -5.69 9.92 6.57
CA LEU A 416 -7.02 10.46 6.24
C LEU A 416 -8.13 9.62 6.86
N PHE A 417 -8.09 8.30 6.70
CA PHE A 417 -9.11 7.40 7.25
C PHE A 417 -9.11 7.41 8.77
N HIS A 418 -7.94 7.53 9.40
CA HIS A 418 -7.83 7.68 10.85
C HIS A 418 -8.45 9.00 11.32
N GLN A 419 -8.08 10.13 10.71
CA GLN A 419 -8.54 11.46 11.11
C GLN A 419 -10.05 11.66 10.89
N LEU A 420 -10.61 11.07 9.82
CA LEU A 420 -12.04 11.22 9.48
C LEU A 420 -12.94 10.20 10.18
N GLY A 421 -12.40 9.07 10.62
CA GLY A 421 -13.10 8.07 11.43
C GLY A 421 -14.42 7.58 10.82
N LYS A 422 -15.55 8.04 11.37
CA LYS A 422 -16.91 7.63 11.00
C LYS A 422 -17.50 8.41 9.82
N LEU A 423 -16.83 9.48 9.37
CA LEU A 423 -17.33 10.34 8.30
C LEU A 423 -17.26 9.64 6.94
N SER A 424 -18.25 9.90 6.09
CA SER A 424 -18.32 9.33 4.74
C SER A 424 -17.28 9.98 3.83
N PHE A 425 -16.21 9.25 3.52
CA PHE A 425 -15.11 9.74 2.70
C PHE A 425 -14.50 8.61 1.88
N PHE A 426 -14.49 8.77 0.55
CA PHE A 426 -14.02 7.77 -0.39
C PHE A 426 -13.16 8.46 -1.46
N PRO A 427 -11.83 8.50 -1.30
CA PRO A 427 -10.92 8.98 -2.34
C PRO A 427 -11.14 8.21 -3.64
N CYS A 428 -11.34 8.94 -4.73
CA CYS A 428 -11.56 8.38 -6.06
C CYS A 428 -10.53 8.94 -7.04
N TYR A 429 -10.20 8.17 -8.08
CA TYR A 429 -9.28 8.59 -9.14
C TYR A 429 -7.94 9.16 -8.61
N TYR A 430 -7.36 8.47 -7.63
CA TYR A 430 -6.13 8.89 -6.97
C TYR A 430 -4.94 8.96 -7.94
N LYS A 431 -4.19 10.05 -7.88
CA LYS A 431 -3.01 10.34 -8.69
C LYS A 431 -1.86 10.73 -7.79
N THR A 432 -0.73 10.05 -7.96
CA THR A 432 0.48 10.30 -7.19
C THR A 432 1.44 11.17 -7.98
N PHE A 433 2.10 12.12 -7.31
CA PHE A 433 3.19 12.90 -7.91
C PHE A 433 4.37 12.97 -6.93
N SER A 434 5.54 13.41 -7.41
CA SER A 434 6.76 13.44 -6.60
C SER A 434 6.67 14.31 -5.33
N LYS A 435 5.84 15.36 -5.33
CA LYS A 435 5.74 16.32 -4.22
C LYS A 435 4.32 16.50 -3.67
N ARG A 436 3.31 15.97 -4.36
CA ARG A 436 1.91 16.12 -3.96
C ARG A 436 1.11 14.96 -4.51
N ASP A 437 -0.01 14.67 -3.87
CA ASP A 437 -0.99 13.71 -4.36
C ASP A 437 -2.34 14.39 -4.59
N GLU A 438 -3.09 13.92 -5.57
CA GLU A 438 -4.38 14.47 -5.95
C GLU A 438 -5.43 13.36 -6.06
N PHE A 439 -6.62 13.60 -5.52
CA PHE A 439 -7.74 12.68 -5.69
C PHE A 439 -9.08 13.43 -5.64
N LEU A 440 -10.10 12.80 -6.20
CA LEU A 440 -11.45 13.34 -6.26
C LEU A 440 -12.33 12.74 -5.16
N VAL A 441 -13.24 13.55 -4.66
CA VAL A 441 -14.25 13.11 -3.70
C VAL A 441 -15.61 13.69 -4.05
N ARG A 442 -16.67 13.00 -3.63
CA ARG A 442 -18.05 13.39 -3.89
C ARG A 442 -18.95 12.96 -2.74
N ASN A 443 -20.02 13.72 -2.49
CA ASN A 443 -21.04 13.42 -1.48
C ASN A 443 -20.44 13.18 -0.08
N CYS A 444 -19.43 13.96 0.29
CA CYS A 444 -18.65 13.82 1.52
C CYS A 444 -18.55 15.15 2.27
N PHE A 445 -19.63 15.95 2.24
CA PHE A 445 -19.64 17.31 2.80
C PHE A 445 -19.16 17.34 4.27
N ASP A 446 -19.67 16.46 5.12
CA ASP A 446 -19.30 16.44 6.54
C ASP A 446 -17.81 16.15 6.76
N ALA A 447 -17.22 15.27 5.94
CA ALA A 447 -15.79 14.98 5.96
C ALA A 447 -14.96 16.20 5.53
N LEU A 448 -15.37 16.87 4.45
CA LEU A 448 -14.69 18.09 3.98
C LEU A 448 -14.84 19.24 4.98
N LEU A 449 -16.02 19.41 5.58
CA LEU A 449 -16.27 20.41 6.61
C LEU A 449 -15.39 20.16 7.83
N PHE A 450 -15.24 18.89 8.24
CA PHE A 450 -14.33 18.53 9.32
C PHE A 450 -12.88 18.90 8.98
N LEU A 451 -12.40 18.59 7.77
CA LEU A 451 -11.06 18.98 7.32
C LEU A 451 -10.87 20.50 7.33
N VAL A 452 -11.89 21.26 6.91
CA VAL A 452 -11.88 22.74 6.97
C VAL A 452 -11.77 23.22 8.41
N GLN A 453 -12.51 22.63 9.34
CA GLN A 453 -12.43 22.94 10.78
C GLN A 453 -11.04 22.62 11.36
N GLN A 454 -10.34 21.62 10.82
CA GLN A 454 -8.95 21.31 11.15
C GLN A 454 -7.93 22.17 10.37
N GLN A 455 -8.36 23.29 9.77
CA GLN A 455 -7.52 24.18 8.97
C GLN A 455 -6.80 23.49 7.81
N LEU A 456 -7.41 22.44 7.24
CA LEU A 456 -6.84 21.65 6.15
C LEU A 456 -5.45 21.06 6.47
N LYS A 457 -5.23 20.69 7.73
CA LYS A 457 -4.01 20.02 8.20
C LYS A 457 -4.27 18.53 8.41
N LEU A 458 -3.38 17.70 7.87
CA LEU A 458 -3.41 16.24 7.98
C LEU A 458 -2.19 15.76 8.77
N PRO A 459 -2.33 15.41 10.06
CA PRO A 459 -1.27 14.78 10.82
C PRO A 459 -1.00 13.37 10.28
N VAL A 460 0.27 13.05 10.02
CA VAL A 460 0.74 11.73 9.57
C VAL A 460 1.74 11.22 10.60
N PRO A 461 1.29 10.44 11.61
CA PRO A 461 2.16 9.98 12.69
C PRO A 461 3.33 9.11 12.22
N SER A 462 3.14 8.28 11.20
CA SER A 462 4.19 7.39 10.66
C SER A 462 5.40 8.17 10.14
N ALA A 463 5.17 9.32 9.52
CA ALA A 463 6.19 10.21 8.98
C ALA A 463 6.58 11.35 9.95
N ASN A 464 5.99 11.39 11.15
CA ASN A 464 6.13 12.49 12.12
C ASN A 464 5.95 13.88 11.47
N ALA A 465 4.94 14.02 10.61
CA ALA A 465 4.73 15.21 9.79
C ALA A 465 3.27 15.69 9.84
N VAL A 466 3.04 16.97 9.52
CA VAL A 466 1.70 17.53 9.31
C VAL A 466 1.63 18.06 7.89
N LEU A 467 0.85 17.39 7.05
CA LEU A 467 0.69 17.73 5.65
C LEU A 467 -0.37 18.82 5.46
N ARG A 468 -0.21 19.62 4.40
CA ARG A 468 -1.18 20.65 4.01
C ARG A 468 -2.10 20.11 2.92
N LEU A 469 -3.40 20.22 3.15
CA LEU A 469 -4.44 19.92 2.16
C LEU A 469 -4.87 21.21 1.44
N ASN A 470 -5.13 21.12 0.15
CA ASN A 470 -5.81 22.15 -0.63
C ASN A 470 -7.09 21.56 -1.20
N LEU A 471 -8.18 22.32 -1.15
CA LEU A 471 -9.48 21.92 -1.71
C LEU A 471 -9.88 22.84 -2.86
N ALA A 472 -10.20 22.25 -4.01
CA ALA A 472 -10.87 22.93 -5.10
C ALA A 472 -12.27 22.33 -5.28
N MET A 473 -13.29 23.17 -5.12
CA MET A 473 -14.68 22.73 -5.09
C MET A 473 -15.32 22.80 -6.47
N ASN A 474 -16.20 21.85 -6.81
CA ASN A 474 -16.96 21.81 -8.06
C ASN A 474 -16.08 21.75 -9.33
N VAL A 475 -15.06 20.88 -9.33
CA VAL A 475 -14.12 20.74 -10.46
C VAL A 475 -14.71 20.03 -11.68
N ALA A 476 -15.73 19.19 -11.47
CA ALA A 476 -16.42 18.46 -12.53
C ALA A 476 -17.84 18.07 -12.09
N GLU A 477 -18.82 18.11 -12.98
CA GLU A 477 -20.14 17.53 -12.71
C GLU A 477 -20.06 16.00 -12.81
N ALA A 478 -20.79 15.29 -11.96
CA ALA A 478 -20.72 13.83 -11.96
C ALA A 478 -21.59 13.19 -13.05
N GLY A 479 -20.93 12.70 -14.10
CA GLY A 479 -21.52 11.85 -15.14
C GLY A 479 -21.94 10.44 -14.67
N GLU A 480 -22.73 9.76 -15.51
CA GLU A 480 -23.35 8.47 -15.21
C GLU A 480 -22.34 7.31 -15.12
N ASN A 481 -21.30 7.35 -15.95
CA ASN A 481 -20.24 6.32 -16.08
C ASN A 481 -19.10 6.50 -15.07
N HIS A 482 -19.20 7.44 -14.13
CA HIS A 482 -18.19 7.59 -13.08
C HIS A 482 -18.33 6.53 -11.98
N VAL A 483 -17.22 6.25 -11.29
CA VAL A 483 -17.17 5.29 -10.18
C VAL A 483 -18.16 5.68 -9.09
N ARG A 484 -18.84 4.66 -8.53
CA ARG A 484 -19.78 4.82 -7.41
C ARG A 484 -19.29 3.97 -6.24
N PRO A 485 -18.55 4.56 -5.28
CA PRO A 485 -17.90 3.82 -4.18
C PRO A 485 -18.83 2.84 -3.46
N LEU A 486 -20.03 3.30 -3.11
CA LEU A 486 -21.01 2.48 -2.40
C LEU A 486 -21.45 1.24 -3.20
N ARG A 487 -21.57 1.34 -4.54
CA ARG A 487 -21.89 0.18 -5.39
C ARG A 487 -20.76 -0.84 -5.42
N LYS A 488 -19.49 -0.38 -5.41
CA LYS A 488 -18.33 -1.29 -5.32
C LYS A 488 -18.33 -2.07 -4.01
N LEU A 489 -18.66 -1.42 -2.89
CA LEU A 489 -18.82 -2.11 -1.60
C LEU A 489 -20.00 -3.09 -1.60
N GLU A 490 -21.11 -2.76 -2.27
CA GLU A 490 -22.23 -3.70 -2.42
C GLU A 490 -21.87 -4.95 -3.24
N ASP A 491 -21.04 -4.79 -4.28
CA ASP A 491 -20.49 -5.90 -5.06
C ASP A 491 -19.48 -6.72 -4.23
N PHE A 492 -18.61 -6.06 -3.47
CA PHE A 492 -17.66 -6.73 -2.58
C PHE A 492 -18.36 -7.64 -1.57
N VAL A 493 -19.41 -7.14 -0.91
CA VAL A 493 -20.25 -7.93 0.00
C VAL A 493 -20.86 -9.15 -0.71
N LYS A 494 -21.36 -8.97 -1.94
CA LYS A 494 -21.94 -10.07 -2.73
C LYS A 494 -20.91 -11.15 -3.05
N LYS A 495 -19.69 -10.76 -3.43
CA LYS A 495 -18.59 -11.70 -3.75
C LYS A 495 -18.07 -12.46 -2.53
N ARG A 496 -18.15 -11.86 -1.34
CA ARG A 496 -17.63 -12.42 -0.08
C ARG A 496 -18.66 -13.24 0.72
N PHE A 497 -19.91 -13.29 0.27
CA PHE A 497 -20.95 -14.10 0.89
C PHE A 497 -21.12 -15.44 0.16
N ASP A 498 -20.92 -16.54 0.88
CA ASP A 498 -21.10 -17.90 0.35
C ASP A 498 -21.64 -18.83 1.44
N GLN A 499 -22.57 -19.71 1.10
CA GLN A 499 -23.15 -20.75 1.97
C GLN A 499 -23.40 -20.30 3.43
N ASN A 500 -24.18 -19.22 3.61
CA ASN A 500 -24.53 -18.65 4.92
C ASN A 500 -23.36 -18.06 5.73
N CYS A 501 -22.19 -17.91 5.11
CA CYS A 501 -21.00 -17.32 5.70
C CYS A 501 -20.63 -16.03 4.96
N LEU A 502 -20.53 -14.93 5.70
CA LEU A 502 -19.90 -13.70 5.19
C LEU A 502 -18.42 -13.71 5.56
N ASN A 503 -17.55 -13.96 4.56
CA ASN A 503 -16.11 -14.07 4.75
C ASN A 503 -15.39 -12.76 4.44
N LEU A 504 -15.19 -11.95 5.47
CA LEU A 504 -14.46 -10.68 5.44
C LEU A 504 -13.05 -10.81 6.03
N CYS A 505 -12.39 -11.97 5.87
CA CYS A 505 -10.97 -12.08 6.21
C CYS A 505 -10.12 -11.26 5.24
N SER A 506 -9.06 -10.60 5.75
CA SER A 506 -8.09 -9.82 4.97
C SER A 506 -8.75 -8.93 3.92
N MET A 507 -9.69 -8.07 4.32
CA MET A 507 -10.52 -7.31 3.37
C MET A 507 -9.71 -6.35 2.51
N GLN A 508 -8.62 -5.78 3.04
CA GLN A 508 -7.86 -4.74 2.34
C GLN A 508 -7.37 -5.22 0.97
N GLU A 509 -6.90 -6.46 0.86
CA GLU A 509 -6.43 -7.04 -0.41
C GLU A 509 -7.53 -7.06 -1.46
N GLY A 510 -8.71 -7.57 -1.11
CA GLY A 510 -9.84 -7.62 -2.05
C GLY A 510 -10.47 -6.26 -2.33
N LEU A 511 -10.33 -5.29 -1.42
CA LEU A 511 -10.78 -3.91 -1.65
C LEU A 511 -9.84 -3.17 -2.62
N ASN A 512 -8.54 -3.49 -2.60
CA ASN A 512 -7.55 -2.90 -3.50
C ASN A 512 -7.76 -3.30 -4.98
N GLU A 513 -8.49 -4.39 -5.25
CA GLU A 513 -8.83 -4.81 -6.62
C GLU A 513 -9.82 -3.86 -7.32
N TYR A 514 -10.57 -3.06 -6.55
CA TYR A 514 -11.55 -2.14 -7.12
C TYR A 514 -10.87 -0.88 -7.66
N LYS A 515 -10.90 -0.74 -8.99
CA LYS A 515 -10.33 0.45 -9.66
C LYS A 515 -11.12 1.72 -9.34
N TYR A 516 -10.40 2.85 -9.45
CA TYR A 516 -10.90 4.23 -9.34
C TYR A 516 -11.39 4.66 -7.95
N VAL A 517 -11.31 3.82 -6.93
CA VAL A 517 -11.68 4.17 -5.55
C VAL A 517 -10.75 3.49 -4.58
N ASP A 518 -10.31 4.22 -3.56
CA ASP A 518 -9.49 3.68 -2.47
C ASP A 518 -10.36 3.52 -1.21
N PHE A 519 -10.34 2.31 -0.64
CA PHE A 519 -11.03 1.98 0.61
C PHE A 519 -10.02 1.64 1.69
N GLY A 520 -10.25 2.11 2.92
CA GLY A 520 -9.54 1.63 4.10
C GLY A 520 -10.38 0.59 4.85
N ALA A 521 -9.95 -0.67 4.87
CA ALA A 521 -10.64 -1.75 5.60
C ALA A 521 -10.73 -1.45 7.12
N LYS A 522 -9.72 -0.74 7.65
CA LYS A 522 -9.67 -0.28 9.04
C LYS A 522 -10.64 0.86 9.34
N SER A 523 -11.17 1.54 8.31
CA SER A 523 -12.11 2.65 8.49
C SER A 523 -13.42 2.13 9.09
N PRO A 524 -13.85 2.67 10.25
CA PRO A 524 -15.12 2.29 10.84
C PRO A 524 -16.32 2.53 9.91
N ARG A 525 -16.22 3.57 9.06
CA ARG A 525 -17.27 3.88 8.08
C ARG A 525 -17.37 2.82 6.97
N VAL A 526 -16.24 2.36 6.43
CA VAL A 526 -16.21 1.34 5.37
C VAL A 526 -16.76 0.01 5.88
N LEU A 527 -16.21 -0.51 6.99
CA LEU A 527 -16.68 -1.75 7.59
C LEU A 527 -18.14 -1.64 8.05
N GLY A 528 -18.53 -0.52 8.67
CA GLY A 528 -19.91 -0.28 9.08
C GLY A 528 -20.89 -0.34 7.90
N TYR A 529 -20.53 0.26 6.76
CA TYR A 529 -21.36 0.20 5.54
C TYR A 529 -21.41 -1.20 4.92
N ILE A 530 -20.28 -1.92 4.86
CA ILE A 530 -20.22 -3.33 4.41
C ILE A 530 -21.20 -4.17 5.23
N LEU A 531 -21.18 -4.04 6.56
CA LEU A 531 -22.08 -4.77 7.46
C LEU A 531 -23.54 -4.30 7.35
N GLU A 532 -23.78 -3.02 7.11
CA GLU A 532 -25.13 -2.51 6.85
C GLU A 532 -25.74 -3.13 5.59
N VAL A 533 -24.98 -3.17 4.49
CA VAL A 533 -25.39 -3.79 3.23
C VAL A 533 -25.62 -5.29 3.43
N ALA A 534 -24.68 -5.97 4.09
CA ALA A 534 -24.78 -7.40 4.36
C ALA A 534 -25.99 -7.72 5.25
N ALA A 535 -26.24 -6.96 6.30
CA ALA A 535 -27.43 -7.12 7.13
C ALA A 535 -28.71 -6.94 6.32
N ARG A 536 -28.78 -5.89 5.49
CA ARG A 536 -29.95 -5.64 4.64
C ARG A 536 -30.22 -6.79 3.64
N LYS A 537 -29.18 -7.41 3.08
CA LYS A 537 -29.30 -8.46 2.05
C LYS A 537 -29.41 -9.88 2.63
N TYR A 538 -28.73 -10.16 3.75
CA TYR A 538 -28.47 -11.51 4.26
C TYR A 538 -28.84 -11.68 5.74
N SER A 539 -29.68 -10.82 6.32
CA SER A 539 -30.08 -10.87 7.74
C SER A 539 -30.50 -12.27 8.22
N GLU A 540 -31.36 -12.94 7.44
CA GLU A 540 -31.97 -14.24 7.77
C GLU A 540 -31.12 -15.45 7.33
N SER A 541 -30.08 -15.24 6.52
CA SER A 541 -29.27 -16.32 5.95
C SER A 541 -27.81 -16.31 6.39
N CYS A 542 -27.31 -15.22 6.98
CA CYS A 542 -25.93 -15.15 7.45
C CYS A 542 -25.80 -15.74 8.87
N PHE A 543 -25.24 -16.95 8.98
CA PHE A 543 -25.02 -17.65 10.25
C PHE A 543 -23.61 -17.44 10.80
N ILE A 544 -22.63 -17.17 9.93
CA ILE A 544 -21.21 -17.04 10.27
C ILE A 544 -20.67 -15.74 9.71
N LEU A 545 -19.99 -14.95 10.54
CA LEU A 545 -19.27 -13.75 10.14
C LEU A 545 -17.79 -13.90 10.50
N ARG A 546 -16.91 -13.83 9.48
CA ARG A 546 -15.45 -13.89 9.68
C ARG A 546 -14.81 -12.54 9.39
N LEU A 547 -14.04 -12.03 10.34
CA LEU A 547 -13.37 -10.72 10.29
C LEU A 547 -11.88 -10.84 10.68
N ARG A 548 -11.24 -11.97 10.34
CA ARG A 548 -9.83 -12.20 10.70
C ARG A 548 -8.88 -11.29 9.92
N ASN A 549 -7.75 -10.96 10.53
CA ASN A 549 -6.63 -10.29 9.85
C ASN A 549 -7.05 -8.97 9.18
N ASN A 550 -7.79 -8.12 9.89
CA ASN A 550 -8.20 -6.81 9.40
C ASN A 550 -7.61 -5.64 10.22
N ASP A 551 -6.73 -5.95 11.18
CA ASP A 551 -6.11 -4.96 12.08
C ASP A 551 -7.15 -4.07 12.79
N LEU A 552 -8.28 -4.65 13.18
CA LEU A 552 -9.33 -3.92 13.90
C LEU A 552 -8.84 -3.57 15.32
N GLN A 553 -8.82 -2.27 15.63
CA GLN A 553 -8.43 -1.78 16.96
C GLN A 553 -9.62 -1.68 17.93
N ASN A 554 -10.84 -1.64 17.41
CA ASN A 554 -12.08 -1.64 18.19
C ASN A 554 -13.25 -2.18 17.36
N CYS A 555 -14.37 -2.44 18.04
CA CYS A 555 -15.59 -3.00 17.45
C CYS A 555 -16.65 -1.93 17.12
N GLU A 556 -16.34 -0.63 17.08
CA GLU A 556 -17.34 0.43 16.85
C GLU A 556 -18.10 0.29 15.51
N ALA A 557 -17.45 -0.27 14.50
CA ALA A 557 -18.05 -0.54 13.19
C ALA A 557 -19.09 -1.67 13.21
N LEU A 558 -19.15 -2.48 14.28
CA LEU A 558 -19.96 -3.70 14.37
C LEU A 558 -21.38 -3.44 14.91
N THR A 559 -21.83 -2.19 14.97
CA THR A 559 -23.18 -1.82 15.43
C THR A 559 -24.31 -2.48 14.64
N ASN A 560 -24.07 -2.84 13.38
CA ASN A 560 -25.05 -3.53 12.53
C ASN A 560 -25.20 -5.03 12.86
N LEU A 561 -24.44 -5.61 13.80
CA LEU A 561 -24.59 -7.01 14.21
C LEU A 561 -26.00 -7.32 14.75
N SER A 562 -26.67 -6.36 15.38
CA SER A 562 -28.05 -6.50 15.87
C SER A 562 -29.09 -6.71 14.77
N LYS A 563 -28.75 -6.36 13.52
CA LYS A 563 -29.64 -6.52 12.36
C LYS A 563 -29.54 -7.91 11.73
N PHE A 564 -28.59 -8.75 12.12
CA PHE A 564 -28.51 -10.14 11.65
C PHE A 564 -29.33 -11.03 12.59
N THR A 565 -30.49 -11.49 12.14
CA THR A 565 -31.44 -12.25 12.98
C THR A 565 -30.99 -13.69 13.25
N LYS A 566 -30.10 -14.23 12.41
CA LYS A 566 -29.62 -15.63 12.49
C LYS A 566 -28.12 -15.78 12.69
N LEU A 567 -27.39 -14.70 13.01
CA LEU A 567 -25.93 -14.78 13.21
C LEU A 567 -25.59 -15.54 14.49
N VAL A 568 -24.89 -16.68 14.35
CA VAL A 568 -24.54 -17.59 15.46
C VAL A 568 -23.06 -17.52 15.83
N SER A 569 -22.18 -17.34 14.84
CA SER A 569 -20.73 -17.39 15.03
C SER A 569 -20.03 -16.13 14.51
N LEU A 570 -19.14 -15.56 15.34
CA LEU A 570 -18.35 -14.37 15.01
C LEU A 570 -16.85 -14.66 15.23
N ASP A 571 -16.05 -14.44 14.20
CA ASP A 571 -14.61 -14.68 14.25
C ASP A 571 -13.80 -13.38 14.10
N LEU A 572 -13.13 -12.98 15.18
CA LEU A 572 -12.35 -11.74 15.31
C LEU A 572 -10.85 -12.00 15.52
N ARG A 573 -10.35 -13.21 15.23
CA ARG A 573 -8.92 -13.55 15.43
C ARG A 573 -7.98 -12.68 14.61
N PHE A 574 -6.73 -12.56 15.08
CA PHE A 574 -5.66 -11.84 14.37
C PHE A 574 -6.05 -10.38 14.07
N ASN A 575 -6.65 -9.69 15.05
CA ASN A 575 -6.86 -8.25 15.02
C ASN A 575 -6.04 -7.60 16.15
N SER A 576 -6.18 -6.29 16.32
CA SER A 576 -5.38 -5.48 17.26
C SER A 576 -6.20 -5.01 18.46
N LEU A 577 -7.20 -5.80 18.86
CA LEU A 577 -8.02 -5.53 20.05
C LEU A 577 -7.15 -5.69 21.30
N SER A 578 -6.90 -4.59 21.99
CA SER A 578 -5.90 -4.54 23.06
C SER A 578 -6.51 -4.59 24.45
N THR A 579 -7.74 -4.12 24.61
CA THR A 579 -8.42 -3.98 25.90
C THR A 579 -9.88 -4.43 25.81
N ILE A 580 -10.49 -4.71 26.96
CA ILE A 580 -11.91 -5.11 27.03
C ILE A 580 -12.84 -3.99 26.53
N SER A 581 -12.46 -2.72 26.70
CA SER A 581 -13.21 -1.57 26.18
C SER A 581 -13.30 -1.52 24.66
N ASP A 582 -12.39 -2.18 23.95
CA ASP A 582 -12.39 -2.20 22.48
C ASP A 582 -13.62 -2.95 21.94
N LEU A 583 -14.29 -3.77 22.77
CA LEU A 583 -15.53 -4.47 22.46
C LEU A 583 -16.80 -3.60 22.62
N ASN A 584 -16.70 -2.34 23.07
CA ASN A 584 -17.87 -1.49 23.36
C ASN A 584 -18.79 -1.23 22.16
N GLY A 585 -18.34 -1.44 20.93
CA GLY A 585 -19.16 -1.33 19.72
C GLY A 585 -20.06 -2.54 19.42
N ILE A 586 -19.92 -3.65 20.17
CA ILE A 586 -20.77 -4.84 20.02
C ILE A 586 -22.18 -4.55 20.57
N PRO A 587 -23.23 -4.57 19.74
CA PRO A 587 -24.59 -4.37 20.20
C PRO A 587 -25.13 -5.61 20.91
N HIS A 588 -26.35 -5.52 21.47
CA HIS A 588 -27.06 -6.72 21.92
C HIS A 588 -27.22 -7.72 20.75
N ASN A 589 -26.88 -8.98 21.01
CA ASN A 589 -26.77 -10.01 19.99
C ASN A 589 -27.13 -11.40 20.53
N PHE A 590 -27.33 -12.35 19.61
CA PHE A 590 -27.66 -13.75 19.90
C PHE A 590 -26.51 -14.71 19.54
N ILE A 591 -25.29 -14.19 19.41
CA ILE A 591 -24.11 -14.96 19.01
C ILE A 591 -23.79 -15.99 20.11
N GLU A 592 -23.63 -17.25 19.70
CA GLU A 592 -23.35 -18.38 20.59
C GLU A 592 -21.88 -18.80 20.57
N GLU A 593 -21.13 -18.44 19.52
CA GLU A 593 -19.72 -18.76 19.35
C GLU A 593 -18.91 -17.53 18.95
N VAL A 594 -17.82 -17.26 19.67
CA VAL A 594 -16.91 -16.16 19.37
C VAL A 594 -15.46 -16.66 19.37
N PHE A 595 -14.67 -16.19 18.42
CA PHE A 595 -13.20 -16.37 18.41
C PHE A 595 -12.51 -15.02 18.54
N LEU A 596 -11.67 -14.88 19.56
CA LEU A 596 -10.88 -13.70 19.93
C LEU A 596 -9.40 -14.04 20.12
N ASP A 597 -9.00 -15.31 20.07
CA ASP A 597 -7.60 -15.71 20.16
C ASP A 597 -6.70 -14.98 19.16
N HIS A 598 -5.42 -14.84 19.52
CA HIS A 598 -4.44 -14.04 18.77
C HIS A 598 -4.78 -12.54 18.67
N ASN A 599 -5.48 -11.99 19.67
CA ASN A 599 -5.60 -10.56 19.92
C ASN A 599 -4.90 -10.22 21.26
N PRO A 600 -4.29 -9.02 21.42
CA PRO A 600 -3.64 -8.64 22.68
C PRO A 600 -4.58 -8.62 23.90
N ILE A 601 -5.89 -8.45 23.71
CA ILE A 601 -6.94 -8.53 24.73
C ILE A 601 -6.87 -9.79 25.58
N CYS A 602 -6.42 -10.92 25.02
CA CYS A 602 -6.31 -12.21 25.72
C CYS A 602 -5.27 -12.15 26.86
N ASN A 603 -4.29 -11.25 26.79
CA ASN A 603 -3.22 -11.11 27.78
C ASN A 603 -3.56 -10.11 28.90
N THR A 604 -4.73 -9.46 28.84
CA THR A 604 -5.10 -8.40 29.80
C THR A 604 -5.71 -8.92 31.10
N VAL A 605 -5.99 -10.22 31.19
CA VAL A 605 -6.71 -10.82 32.32
C VAL A 605 -5.95 -12.02 32.86
N SER A 606 -5.78 -12.09 34.18
CA SER A 606 -4.95 -13.09 34.86
C SER A 606 -5.56 -14.49 34.95
N SER A 607 -6.85 -14.66 34.62
CA SER A 607 -7.51 -15.97 34.62
C SER A 607 -8.51 -16.12 33.46
N GLY A 608 -8.60 -17.34 32.92
CA GLY A 608 -9.57 -17.67 31.87
C GLY A 608 -11.04 -17.51 32.31
N VAL A 609 -11.31 -17.68 33.61
CA VAL A 609 -12.65 -17.47 34.19
C VAL A 609 -13.02 -15.98 34.18
N GLU A 610 -12.11 -15.11 34.60
CA GLU A 610 -12.36 -13.67 34.56
C GLU A 610 -12.46 -13.17 33.12
N TYR A 611 -11.61 -13.67 32.21
CA TYR A 611 -11.69 -13.38 30.78
C TYR A 611 -13.09 -13.74 30.24
N THR A 612 -13.52 -14.98 30.45
CA THR A 612 -14.86 -15.46 30.06
C THR A 612 -15.97 -14.58 30.61
N ARG A 613 -15.90 -14.21 31.90
CA ARG A 613 -16.90 -13.35 32.55
C ARG A 613 -16.97 -11.97 31.91
N LYS A 614 -15.82 -11.38 31.55
CA LYS A 614 -15.78 -10.06 30.87
C LYS A 614 -16.34 -10.14 29.46
N ILE A 615 -15.98 -11.18 28.68
CA ILE A 615 -16.49 -11.38 27.32
C ILE A 615 -18.00 -11.63 27.31
N LYS A 616 -18.55 -12.40 28.27
CA LYS A 616 -20.00 -12.64 28.40
C LYS A 616 -20.84 -11.37 28.60
N LYS A 617 -20.25 -10.25 29.03
CA LYS A 617 -20.96 -8.97 29.12
C LYS A 617 -21.34 -8.41 27.74
N TYR A 618 -20.59 -8.77 26.70
CA TYR A 618 -20.84 -8.37 25.32
C TYR A 618 -21.61 -9.44 24.55
N PHE A 619 -21.36 -10.72 24.86
CA PHE A 619 -22.00 -11.88 24.22
C PHE A 619 -22.83 -12.68 25.24
N HIS A 620 -24.05 -12.24 25.49
CA HIS A 620 -24.91 -12.75 26.56
C HIS A 620 -25.37 -14.21 26.34
N LYS A 621 -25.42 -14.67 25.09
CA LYS A 621 -25.82 -16.03 24.69
C LYS A 621 -24.62 -16.95 24.40
N LEU A 622 -23.40 -16.51 24.69
CA LEU A 622 -22.17 -17.23 24.38
C LEU A 622 -22.13 -18.61 25.04
N LYS A 623 -21.95 -19.64 24.21
CA LYS A 623 -21.77 -21.06 24.59
C LYS A 623 -20.33 -21.51 24.37
N ARG A 624 -19.66 -21.00 23.33
CA ARG A 624 -18.29 -21.33 22.96
C ARG A 624 -17.43 -20.08 22.80
N LEU A 625 -16.22 -20.10 23.35
CA LEU A 625 -15.22 -19.04 23.22
C LEU A 625 -13.90 -19.66 22.80
N ASP A 626 -13.28 -19.14 21.74
CA ASP A 626 -11.98 -19.58 21.21
C ASP A 626 -11.97 -21.10 20.92
N GLY A 627 -13.08 -21.58 20.34
CA GLY A 627 -13.32 -23.00 20.02
C GLY A 627 -13.70 -23.89 21.22
N ARG A 628 -13.65 -23.37 22.45
CA ARG A 628 -13.88 -24.13 23.69
C ARG A 628 -15.28 -23.91 24.26
N PRO A 629 -15.97 -24.95 24.75
CA PRO A 629 -17.23 -24.78 25.48
C PRO A 629 -17.00 -24.09 26.82
N LEU A 630 -17.89 -23.15 27.18
CA LEU A 630 -17.77 -22.39 28.43
C LEU A 630 -18.20 -23.18 29.67
N LEU A 631 -19.01 -24.22 29.50
CA LEU A 631 -19.47 -25.12 30.55
C LEU A 631 -19.20 -26.56 30.10
N PHE A 632 -18.64 -27.38 31.00
CA PHE A 632 -18.60 -28.83 30.87
C PHE A 632 -19.52 -29.39 31.97
N GLY A 633 -20.75 -29.77 31.61
CA GLY A 633 -21.80 -30.05 32.60
C GLY A 633 -22.24 -28.80 33.37
N LYS A 634 -22.11 -28.80 34.71
CA LYS A 634 -22.48 -27.68 35.61
C LYS A 634 -21.29 -26.85 36.13
N CYS A 635 -20.05 -27.21 35.78
CA CYS A 635 -18.84 -26.55 36.26
C CYS A 635 -18.02 -25.95 35.11
N PHE A 636 -17.12 -25.01 35.42
CA PHE A 636 -16.14 -24.51 34.47
C PHE A 636 -15.23 -25.66 34.02
N ALA A 637 -14.90 -25.71 32.73
CA ALA A 637 -13.96 -26.70 32.21
C ALA A 637 -12.57 -26.46 32.82
N PHE A 638 -12.02 -27.47 33.49
CA PHE A 638 -10.62 -27.49 33.96
C PHE A 638 -9.78 -28.28 32.96
N HIS A 639 -8.54 -27.87 32.73
CA HIS A 639 -7.59 -28.55 31.86
C HIS A 639 -6.73 -29.53 32.66
N GLN A 640 -6.35 -30.64 32.01
CA GLN A 640 -5.48 -31.65 32.62
C GLN A 640 -4.02 -31.18 32.75
N ASN A 641 -3.55 -30.33 31.82
CA ASN A 641 -2.19 -29.81 31.74
C ASN A 641 -2.21 -28.32 31.38
N PHE A 642 -1.31 -27.52 31.95
CA PHE A 642 -1.02 -26.14 31.54
C PHE A 642 0.42 -26.02 31.03
N ILE A 643 0.62 -25.68 29.76
CA ILE A 643 1.96 -25.44 29.19
C ILE A 643 2.00 -24.01 28.66
N CYS A 644 2.92 -23.18 29.14
CA CYS A 644 2.95 -21.75 28.79
C CYS A 644 3.40 -21.45 27.35
N THR A 645 4.17 -22.32 26.71
CA THR A 645 4.65 -22.20 25.30
C THR A 645 4.80 -23.56 24.61
N MET A 646 4.86 -23.61 23.28
CA MET A 646 5.02 -24.89 22.54
C MET A 646 6.39 -25.53 22.80
N GLU A 647 7.43 -24.72 22.98
CA GLU A 647 8.80 -25.14 23.28
C GLU A 647 8.89 -25.79 24.67
N ALA A 648 8.13 -25.25 25.63
CA ALA A 648 8.03 -25.80 26.98
C ALA A 648 7.47 -27.23 26.98
N HIS A 649 6.60 -27.59 26.02
CA HIS A 649 6.05 -28.95 25.91
C HIS A 649 7.16 -29.98 25.71
N LYS A 650 8.02 -29.78 24.70
CA LYS A 650 9.10 -30.73 24.37
C LYS A 650 10.10 -30.87 25.52
N PHE A 651 10.45 -29.75 26.15
CA PHE A 651 11.34 -29.76 27.30
C PHE A 651 10.74 -30.54 28.48
N ALA A 652 9.49 -30.22 28.86
CA ALA A 652 8.82 -30.86 29.98
C ALA A 652 8.57 -32.35 29.72
N GLU A 653 8.14 -32.72 28.53
CA GLU A 653 7.95 -34.12 28.13
C GLU A 653 9.26 -34.91 28.25
N SER A 654 10.37 -34.39 27.70
CA SER A 654 11.67 -35.04 27.77
C SER A 654 12.19 -35.14 29.21
N PHE A 655 12.11 -34.04 29.97
CA PHE A 655 12.57 -33.99 31.36
C PHE A 655 11.77 -34.94 32.25
N VAL A 656 10.44 -34.88 32.20
CA VAL A 656 9.56 -35.71 33.03
C VAL A 656 9.76 -37.18 32.70
N ARG A 657 9.79 -37.55 31.41
CA ARG A 657 10.07 -38.92 31.02
C ARG A 657 11.43 -39.40 31.55
N HIS A 658 12.49 -38.64 31.31
CA HIS A 658 13.83 -39.01 31.75
C HIS A 658 13.94 -39.15 33.27
N TYR A 659 13.46 -38.14 34.01
CA TYR A 659 13.56 -38.09 35.47
C TYR A 659 12.84 -39.26 36.13
N PHE A 660 11.57 -39.50 35.81
CA PHE A 660 10.77 -40.53 36.45
C PHE A 660 11.19 -41.95 36.01
N THR A 661 11.61 -42.15 34.75
CA THR A 661 12.19 -43.43 34.32
C THR A 661 13.50 -43.73 35.05
N LEU A 662 14.38 -42.73 35.20
CA LEU A 662 15.62 -42.90 35.96
C LEU A 662 15.32 -43.19 37.44
N TYR A 663 14.30 -42.55 38.00
CA TYR A 663 13.83 -42.78 39.36
C TYR A 663 13.36 -44.23 39.58
N ASP A 664 12.60 -44.82 38.68
CA ASP A 664 12.12 -46.21 38.83
C ASP A 664 13.17 -47.26 38.46
N SER A 665 14.28 -46.84 37.84
CA SER A 665 15.35 -47.75 37.44
C SER A 665 16.24 -48.21 38.60
N PHE A 666 17.05 -49.25 38.35
CA PHE A 666 18.13 -49.67 39.24
C PHE A 666 19.26 -48.63 39.36
N GLN A 667 19.27 -47.60 38.51
CA GLN A 667 20.26 -46.51 38.48
C GLN A 667 19.74 -45.25 39.19
N ARG A 668 18.77 -45.37 40.11
CA ARG A 668 18.21 -44.24 40.87
C ARG A 668 19.27 -43.31 41.51
N ALA A 669 20.45 -43.84 41.85
CA ALA A 669 21.57 -43.04 42.38
C ALA A 669 22.11 -41.99 41.38
N GLU A 670 22.01 -42.24 40.06
CA GLU A 670 22.45 -41.32 39.00
C GLU A 670 21.57 -40.07 38.90
N LEU A 671 20.43 -40.03 39.62
CA LEU A 671 19.65 -38.78 39.78
C LEU A 671 20.53 -37.63 40.28
N ARG A 672 21.63 -37.91 41.00
CA ARG A 672 22.60 -36.89 41.46
C ARG A 672 23.09 -35.97 40.34
N GLU A 673 23.18 -36.46 39.11
CA GLU A 673 23.69 -35.69 37.95
C GLU A 673 22.66 -34.65 37.47
N LEU A 674 21.37 -34.86 37.76
CA LEU A 674 20.30 -33.93 37.41
C LEU A 674 20.18 -32.77 38.41
N TYR A 675 20.74 -32.91 39.63
CA TYR A 675 20.68 -31.90 40.67
C TYR A 675 21.93 -31.02 40.69
N HIS A 676 21.73 -29.73 40.96
CA HIS A 676 22.84 -28.81 41.21
C HIS A 676 23.55 -29.17 42.55
N PRO A 677 24.87 -28.94 42.70
CA PRO A 677 25.56 -29.17 43.99
C PRO A 677 25.01 -28.37 45.18
N MET A 678 24.28 -27.28 44.91
CA MET A 678 23.57 -26.49 45.92
C MET A 678 22.05 -26.69 45.90
N ALA A 679 21.56 -27.74 45.24
CA ALA A 679 20.13 -28.01 45.13
C ALA A 679 19.49 -28.24 46.50
N GLN A 680 18.22 -27.93 46.62
CA GLN A 680 17.43 -28.10 47.84
C GLN A 680 16.26 -29.03 47.57
N PHE A 681 16.13 -30.08 48.37
CA PHE A 681 15.01 -31.00 48.36
C PHE A 681 14.25 -30.91 49.68
N SER A 682 12.93 -30.87 49.58
CA SER A 682 12.05 -31.03 50.72
C SER A 682 10.84 -31.87 50.32
N MET A 683 10.26 -32.56 51.29
CA MET A 683 9.03 -33.28 51.04
C MET A 683 8.01 -33.10 52.14
N THR A 684 6.77 -33.45 51.85
CA THR A 684 5.67 -33.56 52.82
C THR A 684 4.92 -34.85 52.55
N SER A 685 4.40 -35.48 53.60
CA SER A 685 3.53 -36.64 53.48
C SER A 685 2.22 -36.44 54.25
N SER A 686 1.13 -36.95 53.70
CA SER A 686 -0.20 -37.02 54.32
C SER A 686 -0.70 -38.46 54.26
N PHE A 687 -0.31 -39.27 55.25
CA PHE A 687 -0.72 -40.66 55.38
C PHE A 687 -1.57 -40.86 56.63
N ASP A 688 -2.60 -41.68 56.52
CA ASP A 688 -3.45 -42.10 57.65
C ASP A 688 -2.75 -43.21 58.45
N VAL A 689 -1.70 -42.86 59.21
CA VAL A 689 -0.95 -43.80 60.06
C VAL A 689 -1.37 -43.62 61.51
N ASP A 690 -2.08 -44.61 62.06
CA ASP A 690 -2.38 -44.68 63.50
C ASP A 690 -1.23 -45.38 64.23
N GLN A 691 -0.44 -44.61 64.99
CA GLN A 691 0.71 -45.12 65.74
C GLN A 691 0.32 -45.95 66.98
N SER A 692 -0.96 -46.05 67.32
CA SER A 692 -1.44 -46.81 68.48
C SER A 692 -1.67 -48.31 68.21
N VAL A 693 -1.52 -48.75 66.95
CA VAL A 693 -1.77 -50.12 66.49
C VAL A 693 -0.50 -50.67 65.80
N PRO A 694 -0.22 -51.99 65.84
CA PRO A 694 0.90 -52.57 65.09
C PRO A 694 0.81 -52.22 63.60
N LEU A 695 1.86 -51.55 63.09
CA LEU A 695 1.92 -51.08 61.71
C LEU A 695 1.92 -52.26 60.74
N ASP A 696 1.05 -52.21 59.73
CA ASP A 696 1.07 -53.15 58.62
C ASP A 696 2.29 -52.93 57.69
N SER A 697 2.53 -53.86 56.77
CA SER A 697 3.69 -53.79 55.87
C SER A 697 3.72 -52.54 54.97
N HIS A 698 2.57 -51.95 54.68
CA HIS A 698 2.45 -50.74 53.87
C HIS A 698 2.72 -49.48 54.71
N GLN A 699 2.14 -49.40 55.90
CA GLN A 699 2.40 -48.34 56.87
C GLN A 699 3.88 -48.30 57.29
N GLN A 700 4.55 -49.46 57.39
CA GLN A 700 6.00 -49.52 57.62
C GLN A 700 6.82 -48.88 56.49
N ARG A 701 6.41 -49.04 55.22
CA ARG A 701 7.06 -48.34 54.09
C ARG A 701 6.78 -46.84 54.14
N GLN A 702 5.56 -46.44 54.52
CA GLN A 702 5.18 -45.03 54.66
C GLN A 702 6.00 -44.27 55.72
N VAL A 703 6.52 -44.97 56.74
CA VAL A 703 7.42 -44.38 57.74
C VAL A 703 8.71 -43.86 57.10
N ALA A 704 9.23 -44.49 56.04
CA ALA A 704 10.45 -44.06 55.35
C ALA A 704 10.31 -42.65 54.77
N TYR A 705 9.14 -42.29 54.26
CA TYR A 705 8.85 -40.93 53.79
C TYR A 705 8.56 -39.97 54.95
N THR A 706 7.80 -40.43 55.95
CA THR A 706 7.36 -39.59 57.06
C THR A 706 8.54 -39.11 57.90
N GLY A 707 9.60 -39.91 58.02
CA GLY A 707 10.86 -39.50 58.66
C GLY A 707 11.57 -38.32 57.97
N HIS A 708 11.25 -38.06 56.70
CA HIS A 708 11.77 -36.93 55.92
C HIS A 708 10.71 -35.84 55.66
N SER A 709 9.51 -35.96 56.23
CA SER A 709 8.42 -34.99 56.04
C SER A 709 8.73 -33.65 56.71
N ARG A 710 8.63 -32.58 55.94
CA ARG A 710 8.90 -31.20 56.34
C ARG A 710 7.64 -30.34 56.28
N ASN A 711 6.72 -30.53 57.23
CA ASN A 711 5.52 -29.72 57.36
C ASN A 711 5.73 -28.53 58.31
N LEU A 712 5.93 -27.32 57.75
CA LEU A 712 6.15 -26.10 58.54
C LEU A 712 5.00 -25.76 59.50
N ARG A 713 3.79 -26.29 59.27
CA ARG A 713 2.66 -26.11 60.18
C ARG A 713 2.79 -26.97 61.45
N GLU A 714 3.47 -28.11 61.36
CA GLU A 714 3.73 -29.03 62.47
C GLU A 714 4.97 -28.60 63.28
N PHE A 715 5.98 -28.01 62.63
CA PHE A 715 7.17 -27.47 63.29
C PHE A 715 6.98 -26.10 63.98
N ARG A 716 5.75 -25.71 64.31
CA ARG A 716 5.48 -24.41 64.96
C ARG A 716 6.26 -24.30 66.28
N GLY A 717 7.17 -23.32 66.35
CA GLY A 717 8.00 -23.06 67.52
C GLY A 717 9.33 -23.84 67.57
N SER A 718 9.68 -24.62 66.55
CA SER A 718 10.96 -25.36 66.45
C SER A 718 11.60 -25.20 65.08
N LEU A 719 12.07 -23.98 64.78
CA LEU A 719 12.65 -23.63 63.47
C LEU A 719 13.90 -24.48 63.14
N ASP A 720 14.69 -24.85 64.13
CA ASP A 720 15.90 -25.65 63.95
C ASP A 720 15.60 -27.04 63.37
N LEU A 721 14.50 -27.67 63.81
CA LEU A 721 14.05 -28.95 63.26
C LEU A 721 13.59 -28.81 61.80
N ALA A 722 12.87 -27.72 61.49
CA ALA A 722 12.44 -27.41 60.12
C ALA A 722 13.64 -27.10 59.19
N MET A 723 14.71 -26.51 59.70
CA MET A 723 15.96 -26.30 58.95
C MET A 723 16.72 -27.60 58.75
N ALA A 724 16.82 -28.45 59.77
CA ALA A 724 17.47 -29.76 59.70
C ALA A 724 16.78 -30.73 58.74
N ALA A 725 15.45 -30.64 58.59
CA ALA A 725 14.66 -31.45 57.66
C ALA A 725 14.82 -31.05 56.18
N LEU A 726 15.46 -29.91 55.87
CA LEU A 726 15.77 -29.53 54.49
C LEU A 726 17.03 -30.25 54.02
N ILE A 727 16.93 -30.97 52.90
CA ILE A 727 18.06 -31.73 52.34
C ILE A 727 18.74 -30.85 51.29
N VAL A 728 20.03 -30.59 51.46
CA VAL A 728 20.78 -29.69 50.57
C VAL A 728 21.97 -30.41 49.94
N GLY A 729 22.12 -30.27 48.64
CA GLY A 729 23.22 -30.81 47.84
C GLY A 729 22.88 -32.14 47.16
N ASN A 730 23.29 -32.25 45.89
CA ASN A 730 22.94 -33.34 44.99
C ASN A 730 23.23 -34.74 45.56
N GLU A 731 24.39 -34.96 46.19
CA GLU A 731 24.75 -36.25 46.78
C GLU A 731 23.80 -36.67 47.91
N ARG A 732 23.46 -35.72 48.80
CA ARG A 732 22.53 -35.99 49.92
C ARG A 732 21.10 -36.20 49.44
N ILE A 733 20.69 -35.43 48.42
CA ILE A 733 19.38 -35.60 47.78
C ILE A 733 19.29 -37.00 47.16
N ALA A 734 20.26 -37.40 46.34
CA ALA A 734 20.29 -38.71 45.71
C ALA A 734 20.28 -39.84 46.75
N TYR A 735 21.09 -39.72 47.81
CA TYR A 735 21.08 -40.67 48.93
C TYR A 735 19.67 -40.83 49.52
N VAL A 736 19.00 -39.73 49.90
CA VAL A 736 17.65 -39.81 50.48
C VAL A 736 16.66 -40.43 49.49
N LEU A 737 16.68 -40.03 48.21
CA LEU A 737 15.78 -40.61 47.20
C LEU A 737 16.02 -42.13 47.01
N THR A 738 17.26 -42.60 47.15
CA THR A 738 17.57 -44.04 47.11
C THR A 738 17.12 -44.82 48.34
N THR A 739 16.96 -44.15 49.50
CA THR A 739 16.41 -44.80 50.70
C THR A 739 14.90 -45.00 50.67
N PHE A 740 14.20 -44.29 49.77
CA PHE A 740 12.77 -44.49 49.60
C PHE A 740 12.44 -45.84 48.94
N PRO A 741 11.26 -46.43 49.25
CA PRO A 741 10.77 -47.63 48.60
C PRO A 741 10.88 -47.58 47.07
N LYS A 742 11.04 -48.74 46.46
CA LYS A 742 10.96 -48.86 45.00
C LYS A 742 9.55 -48.57 44.52
N THR A 743 9.47 -47.90 43.38
CA THR A 743 8.25 -47.33 42.84
C THR A 743 8.08 -47.69 41.38
N GLU A 744 6.84 -47.62 40.90
CA GLU A 744 6.47 -47.61 39.49
C GLU A 744 5.48 -46.45 39.27
N PHE A 745 5.93 -45.39 38.60
CA PHE A 745 5.09 -44.23 38.27
C PHE A 745 4.16 -44.54 37.09
N ASP A 746 2.88 -44.21 37.26
CA ASP A 746 1.90 -44.33 36.18
C ASP A 746 1.94 -43.06 35.31
N PHE A 747 2.75 -43.07 34.25
CA PHE A 747 2.88 -41.94 33.32
C PHE A 747 1.54 -41.51 32.68
N MET A 748 0.59 -42.43 32.52
CA MET A 748 -0.73 -42.11 31.95
C MET A 748 -1.60 -41.31 32.92
N SER A 749 -1.29 -41.38 34.22
CA SER A 749 -1.94 -40.57 35.25
C SER A 749 -1.38 -39.15 35.38
N PHE A 750 -0.29 -38.82 34.68
CA PHE A 750 0.42 -37.56 34.90
C PHE A 750 -0.39 -36.35 34.43
N ARG A 751 -0.34 -35.31 35.27
CA ARG A 751 -0.82 -33.97 34.98
C ARG A 751 0.32 -33.00 35.17
N ILE A 752 0.69 -32.30 34.12
CA ILE A 752 1.91 -31.52 34.04
C ILE A 752 1.54 -30.06 33.81
N ASP A 753 1.96 -29.22 34.75
CA ASP A 753 1.86 -27.78 34.65
C ASP A 753 3.26 -27.17 34.53
N VAL A 754 3.49 -26.37 33.49
CA VAL A 754 4.70 -25.59 33.25
C VAL A 754 4.32 -24.10 33.26
N PRO A 755 4.14 -23.50 34.46
CA PRO A 755 3.77 -22.10 34.59
C PRO A 755 4.88 -21.11 34.21
N ILE A 756 6.15 -21.54 34.21
CA ILE A 756 7.31 -20.68 33.92
C ILE A 756 8.25 -21.45 32.99
N PHE A 757 8.53 -20.87 31.82
CA PHE A 757 9.57 -21.32 30.90
C PHE A 757 10.24 -20.09 30.28
N THR A 758 11.39 -19.70 30.82
CA THR A 758 12.21 -18.58 30.33
C THR A 758 13.67 -19.02 30.19
N PRO A 759 14.53 -18.26 29.48
CA PRO A 759 15.94 -18.62 29.34
C PRO A 759 16.69 -18.80 30.68
N GLU A 760 16.21 -18.20 31.76
CA GLU A 760 16.85 -18.21 33.08
C GLU A 760 16.31 -19.27 34.04
N ARG A 761 15.13 -19.84 33.77
CA ARG A 761 14.46 -20.78 34.69
C ARG A 761 13.25 -21.49 34.08
N VAL A 762 12.99 -22.68 34.59
CA VAL A 762 11.80 -23.49 34.31
C VAL A 762 11.16 -23.94 35.62
N LEU A 763 9.83 -23.85 35.73
CA LEU A 763 9.05 -24.40 36.84
C LEU A 763 8.12 -25.48 36.29
N ILE A 764 8.26 -26.71 36.77
CA ILE A 764 7.43 -27.85 36.35
C ILE A 764 6.76 -28.45 37.58
N THR A 765 5.43 -28.56 37.56
CA THR A 765 4.66 -29.29 38.57
C THR A 765 4.05 -30.52 37.92
N VAL A 766 4.30 -31.69 38.51
CA VAL A 766 3.78 -32.97 38.07
C VAL A 766 2.90 -33.55 39.16
N HIS A 767 1.65 -33.83 38.84
CA HIS A 767 0.74 -34.60 39.68
C HIS A 767 0.52 -35.98 39.07
N GLY A 768 0.34 -37.00 39.87
CA GLY A 768 0.01 -38.31 39.35
C GLY A 768 -0.12 -39.37 40.43
N ARG A 769 -0.10 -40.61 39.98
CA ARG A 769 -0.09 -41.81 40.81
C ARG A 769 1.23 -42.56 40.66
N LEU A 770 1.68 -43.13 41.76
CA LEU A 770 2.75 -44.12 41.78
C LEU A 770 2.28 -45.38 42.53
N MET A 771 2.91 -46.50 42.20
CA MET A 771 2.74 -47.77 42.89
C MET A 771 4.02 -48.10 43.63
N GLU A 772 3.90 -48.64 44.84
CA GLU A 772 5.05 -49.17 45.57
C GLU A 772 5.27 -50.65 45.25
N GLU A 773 6.54 -51.06 45.11
CA GLU A 773 6.90 -52.46 45.01
C GLU A 773 6.80 -53.14 46.40
N SER A 774 6.12 -54.29 46.47
CA SER A 774 5.91 -55.06 47.70
C SER A 774 6.58 -56.43 47.61
N GLU A 775 7.33 -56.82 48.64
CA GLU A 775 7.95 -58.15 48.76
C GLU A 775 6.96 -59.23 49.27
N ALA A 776 5.68 -58.87 49.52
CA ALA A 776 4.69 -59.80 50.04
C ALA A 776 4.24 -60.84 48.98
N LEU A 777 4.18 -62.11 49.39
CA LEU A 777 3.81 -63.29 48.57
C LEU A 777 2.45 -63.20 47.84
N PHE A 778 1.58 -62.25 48.20
CA PHE A 778 0.24 -62.06 47.64
C PHE A 778 0.01 -60.68 46.97
N GLY A 779 1.08 -59.96 46.59
CA GLY A 779 0.97 -58.89 45.60
C GLY A 779 0.03 -57.74 45.96
N GLU A 780 -0.01 -57.32 47.22
CA GLU A 780 -0.73 -56.12 47.64
C GLU A 780 -0.02 -54.89 47.05
N ARG A 781 -0.58 -54.36 45.96
CA ARG A 781 -0.08 -53.16 45.27
C ARG A 781 -0.69 -51.92 45.91
N CYS A 782 0.12 -51.19 46.67
CA CYS A 782 -0.33 -49.96 47.32
C CYS A 782 -0.10 -48.76 46.41
N SER A 783 -1.14 -47.97 46.19
CA SER A 783 -1.11 -46.80 45.33
C SER A 783 -1.07 -45.51 46.13
N LEU A 784 -0.14 -44.63 45.77
CA LEU A 784 0.00 -43.30 46.37
C LEU A 784 -0.24 -42.21 45.32
N GLY A 785 -0.81 -41.11 45.77
CA GLY A 785 -0.89 -39.86 45.02
C GLY A 785 0.36 -39.05 45.27
N PHE A 786 0.87 -38.39 44.24
CA PHE A 786 2.00 -37.49 44.39
C PHE A 786 1.76 -36.14 43.71
N THR A 787 2.44 -35.12 44.22
CA THR A 787 2.64 -33.83 43.55
C THR A 787 4.12 -33.46 43.69
N ARG A 788 4.82 -33.25 42.60
CA ARG A 788 6.24 -32.92 42.59
C ARG A 788 6.49 -31.65 41.81
N THR A 789 7.18 -30.68 42.41
CA THR A 789 7.48 -29.38 41.80
C THR A 789 8.99 -29.23 41.65
N PHE A 790 9.45 -28.99 40.43
CA PHE A 790 10.84 -28.79 40.07
C PHE A 790 11.08 -27.34 39.65
N TYR A 791 12.06 -26.70 40.29
CA TYR A 791 12.64 -25.44 39.84
C TYR A 791 14.01 -25.73 39.21
N ILE A 792 14.11 -25.48 37.92
CA ILE A 792 15.25 -25.88 37.08
C ILE A 792 15.89 -24.61 36.51
N GLN A 793 17.21 -24.53 36.51
CA GLN A 793 17.95 -23.39 35.97
C GLN A 793 19.09 -23.83 35.06
N PRO A 794 19.48 -23.00 34.08
CA PRO A 794 20.70 -23.24 33.32
C PRO A 794 21.93 -23.13 34.23
N CYS A 795 22.83 -24.10 34.17
CA CYS A 795 24.05 -24.14 35.00
C CYS A 795 25.36 -24.02 34.19
N GLY A 796 25.27 -24.06 32.86
CA GLY A 796 26.44 -23.93 32.00
C GLY A 796 26.14 -24.30 30.56
N LYS A 797 27.19 -24.30 29.74
CA LYS A 797 27.15 -24.93 28.42
C LYS A 797 27.58 -26.39 28.53
N GLY A 798 27.07 -27.23 27.63
CA GLY A 798 27.49 -28.63 27.52
C GLY A 798 28.99 -28.75 27.27
N THR A 799 29.51 -29.96 27.42
CA THR A 799 30.93 -30.26 27.18
C THR A 799 31.10 -31.11 25.92
N GLY A 800 32.30 -31.10 25.33
CA GLY A 800 32.60 -31.88 24.11
C GLY A 800 31.79 -31.44 22.90
N LEU A 801 31.17 -32.41 22.20
CA LEU A 801 30.35 -32.21 20.99
C LEU A 801 29.07 -31.37 21.21
N PHE A 802 28.72 -31.10 22.48
CA PHE A 802 27.51 -30.35 22.86
C PHE A 802 27.85 -28.97 23.44
N SER A 803 28.99 -28.38 23.07
CA SER A 803 29.46 -27.09 23.60
C SER A 803 28.49 -25.93 23.41
N ASP A 804 27.54 -26.03 22.49
CA ASP A 804 26.49 -25.03 22.26
C ASP A 804 25.16 -25.34 22.96
N ALA A 805 25.02 -26.53 23.55
CA ALA A 805 23.84 -26.89 24.33
C ALA A 805 23.89 -26.22 25.71
N ILE A 806 22.73 -25.82 26.24
CA ILE A 806 22.62 -25.29 27.60
C ILE A 806 22.31 -26.46 28.53
N GLU A 807 23.14 -26.64 29.55
CA GLU A 807 22.93 -27.64 30.59
C GLU A 807 21.96 -27.08 31.64
N TYR A 808 20.93 -27.86 31.98
CA TYR A 808 19.94 -27.52 33.00
C TYR A 808 20.10 -28.44 34.21
N ARG A 809 20.01 -27.87 35.42
CA ARG A 809 19.99 -28.64 36.67
C ARG A 809 18.85 -28.22 37.58
N ILE A 810 18.38 -29.17 38.38
CA ILE A 810 17.35 -28.95 39.39
C ILE A 810 17.99 -28.21 40.58
N TYR A 811 17.43 -27.05 40.92
CA TYR A 811 17.85 -26.22 42.06
C TYR A 811 16.93 -26.36 43.26
N ASN A 812 15.61 -26.48 43.03
CA ASN A 812 14.67 -26.81 44.09
C ASN A 812 13.75 -27.94 43.63
N ASP A 813 13.53 -28.90 44.52
CA ASP A 813 12.61 -30.01 44.31
C ASP A 813 11.74 -30.17 45.56
N MET A 814 10.43 -30.18 45.34
CA MET A 814 9.44 -30.32 46.39
C MET A 814 8.50 -31.46 46.06
N LEU A 815 8.48 -32.48 46.91
CA LEU A 815 7.62 -33.66 46.77
C LEU A 815 6.52 -33.66 47.83
N HIS A 816 5.29 -33.92 47.42
CA HIS A 816 4.19 -34.24 48.30
C HIS A 816 3.68 -35.65 47.99
N LEU A 817 3.51 -36.48 49.02
CA LEU A 817 2.92 -37.82 48.93
C LEU A 817 1.66 -37.91 49.79
N CYS A 818 0.63 -38.58 49.29
CA CYS A 818 -0.60 -38.80 50.04
C CYS A 818 -1.26 -40.15 49.70
N ASN A 819 -2.13 -40.62 50.60
CA ASN A 819 -3.06 -41.70 50.28
C ASN A 819 -4.04 -41.25 49.18
N LEU A 820 -4.33 -42.12 48.21
CA LEU A 820 -5.42 -41.86 47.25
C LEU A 820 -6.77 -42.22 47.89
N THR A 821 -7.74 -41.32 47.75
CA THR A 821 -9.13 -41.62 48.10
C THR A 821 -9.77 -42.53 47.04
N PHE A 822 -10.82 -43.27 47.40
CA PHE A 822 -11.59 -44.09 46.46
C PHE A 822 -12.08 -43.28 45.24
N GLU A 823 -12.52 -42.04 45.45
CA GLU A 823 -12.92 -41.13 44.36
C GLU A 823 -11.72 -40.72 43.49
N GLY A 824 -10.56 -40.44 44.10
CA GLY A 824 -9.33 -40.11 43.39
C GLY A 824 -8.80 -41.28 42.54
N GLN A 825 -8.95 -42.51 43.04
CA GLN A 825 -8.57 -43.73 42.32
C GLN A 825 -9.46 -43.96 41.10
N ASN A 826 -10.79 -43.88 41.28
CA ASN A 826 -11.76 -44.02 40.19
C ASN A 826 -11.61 -42.95 39.10
N PHE A 827 -11.32 -41.70 39.49
CA PHE A 827 -11.08 -40.61 38.54
C PHE A 827 -9.87 -40.89 37.64
N LEU A 828 -8.76 -41.33 38.21
CA LEU A 828 -7.55 -41.67 37.45
C LEU A 828 -7.76 -42.90 36.57
N ASP A 829 -8.48 -43.91 37.05
CA ASP A 829 -8.75 -45.13 36.28
C ASP A 829 -9.67 -44.87 35.06
N SER A 830 -10.65 -43.96 35.20
CA SER A 830 -11.50 -43.51 34.08
C SER A 830 -10.66 -42.81 32.98
N LEU A 831 -9.71 -41.96 33.36
CA LEU A 831 -8.83 -41.25 32.42
C LEU A 831 -7.89 -42.21 31.67
N CYS A 832 -7.30 -43.19 32.39
CA CYS A 832 -6.46 -44.21 31.76
C CYS A 832 -7.25 -45.09 30.78
N THR A 833 -8.54 -45.31 31.03
CA THR A 833 -9.42 -46.08 30.13
C THR A 833 -9.76 -45.28 28.87
N GLU A 834 -10.00 -43.97 28.98
CA GLU A 834 -10.20 -43.08 27.82
C GLU A 834 -8.94 -42.90 26.96
N ALA A 835 -7.75 -42.88 27.58
CA ALA A 835 -6.47 -42.84 26.86
C ALA A 835 -6.22 -44.12 26.06
N LYS A 836 -6.45 -45.30 26.67
CA LYS A 836 -6.35 -46.60 25.99
C LYS A 836 -7.40 -46.80 24.89
N GLY A 837 -8.61 -46.25 25.07
CA GLY A 837 -9.67 -46.30 24.06
C GLY A 837 -9.35 -45.52 22.78
N LYS A 838 -8.51 -44.49 22.85
CA LYS A 838 -8.03 -43.73 21.68
C LYS A 838 -6.92 -44.44 20.90
N GLU A 839 -6.20 -45.38 21.52
CA GLU A 839 -5.19 -46.20 20.82
C GLU A 839 -5.82 -47.39 20.07
N THR A 840 -7.01 -47.86 20.47
CA THR A 840 -7.69 -49.01 19.84
C THR A 840 -8.47 -48.73 18.54
N THR A 841 -8.45 -47.52 17.98
CA THR A 841 -9.02 -47.25 16.63
C THR A 841 -7.99 -47.11 15.51
N THR A 842 -6.75 -47.52 15.74
CA THR A 842 -5.78 -47.76 14.67
C THR A 842 -5.26 -49.18 14.79
N GLU A 843 -5.84 -50.10 14.03
CA GLU A 843 -5.11 -51.28 13.58
C GLU A 843 -3.91 -50.81 12.75
N HIS A 844 -2.81 -50.48 13.41
CA HIS A 844 -1.52 -50.43 12.75
C HIS A 844 -1.01 -51.86 12.64
N ASN A 845 -1.21 -52.45 11.46
CA ASN A 845 -0.31 -53.49 10.97
C ASN A 845 1.13 -52.99 11.16
N PRO A 846 2.05 -53.77 11.77
CA PRO A 846 3.46 -53.40 11.84
C PRO A 846 4.02 -53.45 10.42
N SER A 847 3.91 -52.32 9.74
CA SER A 847 4.45 -52.10 8.41
C SER A 847 5.89 -51.60 8.57
N GLU A 848 6.79 -52.12 7.75
CA GLU A 848 8.23 -51.80 7.68
C GLU A 848 8.56 -50.31 7.46
N SER A 849 7.57 -49.40 7.50
CA SER A 849 7.72 -47.96 7.29
C SER A 849 8.15 -47.18 8.53
N ASP A 850 7.77 -47.61 9.74
CA ASP A 850 8.11 -46.88 10.98
C ASP A 850 9.60 -47.05 11.35
N ASP A 851 10.11 -48.28 11.19
CA ASP A 851 11.52 -48.62 11.42
C ASP A 851 12.45 -47.89 10.41
N ARG A 852 11.98 -47.53 9.21
CA ARG A 852 12.76 -46.69 8.28
C ARG A 852 12.81 -45.22 8.67
N SER A 853 11.72 -44.69 9.23
CA SER A 853 11.64 -43.30 9.69
C SER A 853 12.57 -43.07 10.89
N ASP A 854 12.54 -43.96 11.87
CA ASP A 854 13.38 -43.86 13.07
C ASP A 854 14.87 -44.07 12.77
N ARG A 855 15.18 -44.97 11.83
CA ARG A 855 16.55 -45.16 11.34
C ARG A 855 17.07 -43.94 10.58
N GLU A 856 16.26 -43.34 9.70
CA GLU A 856 16.69 -42.13 9.00
C GLU A 856 16.84 -40.94 9.96
N ASN A 857 15.98 -40.81 10.97
CA ASN A 857 16.12 -39.81 12.04
C ASN A 857 17.39 -40.02 12.86
N ALA A 858 17.68 -41.26 13.28
CA ALA A 858 18.90 -41.61 13.98
C ALA A 858 20.15 -41.31 13.13
N LEU A 859 20.07 -41.56 11.81
CA LEU A 859 21.15 -41.26 10.87
C LEU A 859 21.39 -39.76 10.72
N ILE A 860 20.34 -38.94 10.62
CA ILE A 860 20.44 -37.48 10.53
C ILE A 860 21.11 -36.93 11.80
N VAL A 861 20.63 -37.32 12.98
CA VAL A 861 21.17 -36.85 14.27
C VAL A 861 22.61 -37.32 14.46
N PHE A 862 22.90 -38.59 14.17
CA PHE A 862 24.24 -39.14 14.32
C PHE A 862 25.26 -38.49 13.40
N LYS A 863 24.86 -38.21 12.15
CA LYS A 863 25.70 -37.50 11.18
C LYS A 863 26.03 -36.09 11.65
N GLU A 864 25.05 -35.36 12.15
CA GLU A 864 25.23 -34.00 12.67
C GLU A 864 26.19 -33.97 13.87
N LEU A 865 26.05 -34.93 14.79
CA LEU A 865 26.86 -35.01 16.00
C LEU A 865 28.29 -35.49 15.74
N THR A 866 28.53 -36.33 14.73
CA THR A 866 29.85 -36.94 14.50
C THR A 866 30.63 -36.31 13.35
N GLN A 867 29.95 -35.53 12.49
CA GLN A 867 30.51 -34.96 11.25
C GLN A 867 31.10 -36.00 10.29
N LEU A 868 30.72 -37.28 10.47
CA LEU A 868 31.08 -38.35 9.56
C LEU A 868 30.24 -38.27 8.29
N ASN A 869 30.79 -38.76 7.19
CA ASN A 869 30.02 -38.94 5.98
C ASN A 869 28.97 -40.05 6.17
N ARG A 870 27.96 -40.07 5.28
CA ARG A 870 26.80 -40.97 5.42
C ARG A 870 27.21 -42.45 5.51
N GLN A 871 28.23 -42.87 4.76
CA GLN A 871 28.65 -44.28 4.72
C GLN A 871 29.18 -44.76 6.08
N TRP A 872 29.97 -43.92 6.76
CA TRP A 872 30.50 -44.23 8.09
C TRP A 872 29.43 -44.13 9.19
N CYS A 873 28.50 -43.19 9.07
CA CYS A 873 27.37 -43.08 9.99
C CYS A 873 26.49 -44.34 9.94
N VAL A 874 26.11 -44.79 8.74
CA VAL A 874 25.30 -46.01 8.56
C VAL A 874 26.01 -47.21 9.14
N ARG A 875 27.31 -47.39 8.86
CA ARG A 875 28.08 -48.52 9.37
C ARG A 875 28.11 -48.58 10.90
N LEU A 876 28.40 -47.45 11.57
CA LEU A 876 28.44 -47.39 13.03
C LEU A 876 27.05 -47.55 13.66
N LEU A 877 26.02 -47.05 13.01
CA LEU A 877 24.63 -47.26 13.44
C LEU A 877 24.22 -48.73 13.27
N GLU A 878 24.56 -49.39 12.17
CA GLU A 878 24.30 -50.82 11.96
C GLU A 878 25.04 -51.69 12.99
N ASP A 879 26.33 -51.42 13.23
CA ASP A 879 27.15 -52.12 14.23
C ASP A 879 26.59 -51.92 15.66
N SER A 880 25.82 -50.85 15.89
CA SER A 880 25.18 -50.53 17.17
C SER A 880 23.73 -51.02 17.29
N SER A 881 23.22 -51.78 16.31
CA SER A 881 21.80 -52.12 16.19
C SER A 881 20.89 -50.88 16.20
N TRP A 882 21.34 -49.80 15.54
CA TRP A 882 20.69 -48.49 15.45
C TRP A 882 20.44 -47.79 16.79
N ASN A 883 21.17 -48.17 17.84
CA ASN A 883 21.13 -47.49 19.13
C ASN A 883 22.11 -46.30 19.13
N LEU A 884 21.56 -45.09 19.07
CA LEU A 884 22.33 -43.84 18.95
C LEU A 884 23.38 -43.66 20.04
N MET A 885 23.08 -44.04 21.29
CA MET A 885 24.02 -43.91 22.41
C MET A 885 25.19 -44.88 22.29
N LEU A 886 24.92 -46.13 21.89
CA LEU A 886 25.96 -47.13 21.61
C LEU A 886 26.80 -46.72 20.39
N ALA A 887 26.17 -46.21 19.33
CA ALA A 887 26.86 -45.69 18.16
C ALA A 887 27.82 -44.54 18.51
N LEU A 888 27.38 -43.59 19.36
CA LEU A 888 28.21 -42.46 19.80
C LEU A 888 29.39 -42.93 20.66
N ASN A 889 29.17 -43.89 21.56
CA ASN A 889 30.24 -44.47 22.36
C ASN A 889 31.27 -45.24 21.51
N MET A 890 30.83 -45.95 20.47
CA MET A 890 31.74 -46.60 19.52
C MET A 890 32.51 -45.59 18.68
N PHE A 891 31.83 -44.54 18.20
CA PHE A 891 32.48 -43.43 17.50
C PHE A 891 33.57 -42.79 18.37
N LEU A 892 33.26 -42.42 19.62
CA LEU A 892 34.22 -41.80 20.53
C LEU A 892 35.45 -42.70 20.76
N LYS A 893 35.25 -43.99 21.02
CA LYS A 893 36.38 -44.94 21.18
C LYS A 893 37.24 -45.06 19.93
N LEU A 894 36.63 -45.08 18.74
CA LEU A 894 37.36 -45.18 17.47
C LEU A 894 38.06 -43.85 17.10
N PHE A 895 37.45 -42.72 17.48
CA PHE A 895 38.00 -41.38 17.28
C PHE A 895 39.20 -41.13 18.18
N GLU A 896 39.08 -41.42 19.49
CA GLU A 896 40.17 -41.29 20.47
C GLU A 896 41.35 -42.23 20.18
N SER A 897 41.10 -43.37 19.55
CA SER A 897 42.16 -44.32 19.15
C SER A 897 42.73 -44.07 17.75
N GLU A 898 42.37 -42.95 17.10
CA GLU A 898 42.79 -42.56 15.74
C GLU A 898 42.50 -43.63 14.66
N ARG A 899 41.49 -44.49 14.89
CA ARG A 899 41.13 -45.59 13.98
C ARG A 899 40.11 -45.19 12.90
N ILE A 900 39.67 -43.94 12.90
CA ILE A 900 38.78 -43.39 11.87
C ILE A 900 39.62 -42.63 10.84
N PRO A 901 39.67 -43.07 9.56
CA PRO A 901 40.43 -42.38 8.52
C PRO A 901 39.91 -40.95 8.29
N LYS A 902 40.78 -40.01 7.93
CA LYS A 902 40.38 -38.61 7.66
C LYS A 902 39.29 -38.48 6.58
N LEU A 903 39.30 -39.35 5.57
CA LEU A 903 38.28 -39.38 4.50
C LEU A 903 36.87 -39.78 4.99
N ALA A 904 36.74 -40.24 6.23
CA ALA A 904 35.47 -40.59 6.85
C ALA A 904 34.67 -39.36 7.28
N PHE A 905 35.31 -38.20 7.42
CA PHE A 905 34.68 -36.93 7.79
C PHE A 905 34.24 -36.17 6.54
N VAL A 906 33.20 -35.34 6.68
CA VAL A 906 32.75 -34.48 5.58
C VAL A 906 33.75 -33.32 5.45
N ASP A 907 34.32 -33.12 4.26
CA ASP A 907 35.29 -32.04 4.00
C ASP A 907 34.70 -30.68 4.37
N SER A 908 35.38 -29.95 5.25
CA SER A 908 35.01 -28.60 5.65
C SER A 908 35.41 -27.63 4.53
N SER A 909 34.45 -27.19 3.73
CA SER A 909 34.59 -26.00 2.88
C SER A 909 34.31 -24.74 3.69
#